data_AF-A0A3D4ZS91-F1
#
_entry.id   AF-A0A3D4ZS91-F1
#
_cell.length_a   1.000
_cell.length_b   1.000
_cell.length_c   1.000
_cell.angle_alpha   90.00
_cell.angle_beta   90.00
_cell.angle_gamma   90.00
#
_symmetry.space_group_name_H-M   'P 1'
#
loop_
_entity.id
_entity.type
_entity.pdbx_description
1 polymer ?
#
loop_
_entity_poly.entity_id
_entity_poly.type
_entity_poly.pdbx_seq_one_letter_code
_entity_poly.pdbx_strand_id
1 'polypeptide(L)'
;MIRTASTLGLCVIAMCASTGFAQTVTPDAKNHPRIFISAEDVPRLREAVKSGTPQFMYEQIIARCDTLLETTDLDSPRWSKVTSQGNNWDAARDLIDISVGWAIGGDDRYGDLAVDALMKLCTWPTWYIDYEPNRGVVLQAAAVAYDLLFDRLGPERAAIVAAKLAFEAEAMSEFLYGGQGRGSVGYHSSMAPRTYGPFGVAAIALTDEYPKAREWAQFCAEQIPQWVDVGLDEQGAFYYSSEACYNTLALDYLLGFYIAWERLTGNNLADTPKLRNNVIFQLYKLEPQRDGQGQFGVYGRRTTCPQNMVGLARLLDDGLARWYYEYVNGPQGLSLRGQVYSAEDNSFPLLWWKDVPIEYPDSSPRLGGALYCEGSGKLVLRTGFESIDDIQFALESRVPSHGHSQADHGNFILNAFGERFIEDSGTQPNYGWGMASAAHSIVMIDDEAQATSSHGSVDEFLHSDLFDYVRANPEPAYDAQSPVERALRHVIFIRPSCFIIIDDVIKDDQPHRYELLLHSDRHRQVDELSVGQYMMRGEEADMLIHFAAPEQVNISPPTRERMEQYLRDIPANRLSDASKQRWLASMEAPENMPPFHIFGTPDPRERGLFMTLLCPVQSGEPMPSVDSGSLDGAVTATLDGGATVWFNTDGKTISVPGLETDATVCGLAGDAGGGWLAVDCTRFAADGIEMTSARPVSIALCAGTGQVQATAETTVSFRGMSVDGIELGGAMLEPLRRNADAITVRIPAGRHDVRLVDAR
;
A
#
# COMPACT_ATOMS: atom_id res chain seq x y z
N MET A 1 7.27 15.36 81.96
CA MET A 1 5.88 15.62 82.42
C MET A 1 4.99 15.41 81.18
N ILE A 2 4.21 14.32 81.07
CA ILE A 2 2.84 14.18 81.64
C ILE A 2 1.98 15.36 81.12
N ARG A 3 0.96 15.28 80.24
CA ARG A 3 -0.20 14.37 80.07
C ARG A 3 -0.94 14.80 78.76
N THR A 4 -1.33 13.91 77.85
CA THR A 4 -2.68 13.34 77.59
C THR A 4 -3.85 14.31 77.36
N ALA A 5 -4.53 14.18 76.20
CA ALA A 5 -5.98 13.92 76.00
C ALA A 5 -6.40 14.39 74.58
N SER A 6 -6.79 13.56 73.60
CA SER A 6 -7.94 12.63 73.49
C SER A 6 -9.20 13.24 72.84
N THR A 7 -9.34 12.96 71.53
CA THR A 7 -10.49 12.31 70.83
C THR A 7 -11.85 13.00 70.56
N LEU A 8 -12.31 12.76 69.31
CA LEU A 8 -13.65 12.87 68.67
C LEU A 8 -14.15 14.28 68.32
N GLY A 9 -14.62 14.59 67.11
CA GLY A 9 -14.87 13.85 65.87
C GLY A 9 -15.90 14.63 65.05
N LEU A 10 -15.74 14.74 63.72
CA LEU A 10 -16.84 14.82 62.75
C LEU A 10 -16.29 14.84 61.31
N CYS A 11 -16.92 14.05 60.45
CA CYS A 11 -16.71 13.96 59.01
C CYS A 11 -17.15 15.24 58.27
N VAL A 12 -16.74 15.27 56.99
CA VAL A 12 -17.32 15.97 55.83
C VAL A 12 -16.51 17.19 55.34
N ILE A 13 -16.17 17.10 54.05
CA ILE A 13 -15.53 18.07 53.14
C ILE A 13 -13.99 18.16 53.21
N ALA A 14 -13.32 17.13 52.70
CA ALA A 14 -11.97 17.31 52.15
C ALA A 14 -12.08 17.96 50.78
N MET A 15 -11.79 19.26 50.74
CA MET A 15 -11.57 20.05 49.53
C MET A 15 -10.42 19.44 48.72
N CYS A 16 -10.74 18.77 47.62
CA CYS A 16 -9.88 18.76 46.44
C CYS A 16 -10.19 20.03 45.65
N ALA A 17 -9.57 21.14 46.05
CA ALA A 17 -9.50 22.34 45.23
C ALA A 17 -8.55 22.04 44.06
N SER A 18 -9.13 21.57 42.96
CA SER A 18 -8.56 21.59 41.64
C SER A 18 -8.32 23.04 41.23
N THR A 19 -7.05 23.43 41.13
CA THR A 19 -6.67 24.68 40.48
C THR A 19 -6.87 24.52 38.96
N GLY A 20 -7.95 25.11 38.44
CA GLY A 20 -7.99 25.62 37.06
C GLY A 20 -8.73 24.81 35.98
N PHE A 21 -9.93 24.28 36.24
CA PHE A 21 -10.87 23.88 35.16
C PHE A 21 -12.10 24.78 35.21
N ALA A 22 -11.97 26.03 34.78
CA ALA A 22 -13.05 27.00 34.84
C ALA A 22 -13.49 27.44 33.43
N GLN A 23 -14.00 26.49 32.65
CA GLN A 23 -14.94 26.78 31.57
C GLN A 23 -16.17 25.89 31.75
N THR A 24 -17.36 26.47 31.65
CA THR A 24 -18.62 25.76 31.89
C THR A 24 -18.99 24.93 30.67
N VAL A 25 -18.81 23.60 30.76
CA VAL A 25 -19.36 22.64 29.80
C VAL A 25 -20.75 22.24 30.28
N THR A 26 -21.74 22.18 29.38
CA THR A 26 -23.12 21.82 29.74
C THR A 26 -23.58 20.59 28.96
N PRO A 27 -23.40 19.37 29.50
CA PRO A 27 -23.87 18.13 28.88
C PRO A 27 -25.38 18.08 28.66
N ASP A 28 -25.85 17.52 27.53
CA ASP A 28 -27.27 17.32 27.24
C ASP A 28 -27.54 15.96 26.57
N ALA A 29 -28.37 15.13 27.22
CA ALA A 29 -28.71 13.79 26.74
C ALA A 29 -29.31 13.77 25.33
N LYS A 30 -29.98 14.85 24.88
CA LYS A 30 -30.54 14.90 23.53
C LYS A 30 -29.47 14.86 22.43
N ASN A 31 -28.22 15.10 22.79
CA ASN A 31 -27.09 15.15 21.89
C ASN A 31 -26.33 13.81 21.82
N HIS A 32 -26.73 12.77 22.56
CA HIS A 32 -25.97 11.53 22.69
C HIS A 32 -26.87 10.27 22.57
N PRO A 33 -26.42 9.20 21.88
CA PRO A 33 -25.22 9.13 21.04
C PRO A 33 -25.41 9.88 19.70
N ARG A 34 -24.34 10.46 19.18
CA ARG A 34 -24.33 11.18 17.89
C ARG A 34 -23.15 10.89 16.98
N ILE A 35 -22.02 10.43 17.53
CA ILE A 35 -20.74 10.40 16.80
C ILE A 35 -20.81 9.37 15.67
N PHE A 36 -21.09 8.10 15.96
CA PHE A 36 -21.16 7.05 14.93
C PHE A 36 -22.56 6.46 14.76
N ILE A 37 -23.34 6.49 15.83
CA ILE A 37 -24.70 5.94 15.89
C ILE A 37 -25.63 6.95 16.56
N SER A 38 -26.92 6.80 16.32
CA SER A 38 -27.99 7.47 17.06
C SER A 38 -28.69 6.48 17.98
N ALA A 39 -29.55 6.97 18.88
CA ALA A 39 -30.44 6.11 19.66
C ALA A 39 -31.31 5.18 18.78
N GLU A 40 -31.67 5.62 17.56
CA GLU A 40 -32.47 4.86 16.60
C GLU A 40 -31.65 3.77 15.87
N ASP A 41 -30.33 3.91 15.81
CA ASP A 41 -29.43 2.92 15.19
C ASP A 41 -29.22 1.69 16.09
N VAL A 42 -29.35 1.84 17.42
CA VAL A 42 -29.06 0.75 18.38
C VAL A 42 -29.93 -0.49 18.14
N PRO A 43 -31.28 -0.40 17.99
CA PRO A 43 -32.09 -1.56 17.67
C PRO A 43 -31.71 -2.21 16.33
N ARG A 44 -31.35 -1.42 15.31
CA ARG A 44 -30.92 -1.92 14.00
C ARG A 44 -29.63 -2.72 14.11
N LEU A 45 -28.64 -2.21 14.84
CA LEU A 45 -27.36 -2.90 15.05
C LEU A 45 -27.53 -4.15 15.90
N ARG A 46 -28.39 -4.12 16.93
CA ARG A 46 -28.76 -5.32 17.72
C ARG A 46 -29.40 -6.41 16.88
N GLU A 47 -30.17 -6.05 15.86
CA GLU A 47 -30.69 -7.02 14.90
C GLU A 47 -29.59 -7.53 13.96
N ALA A 48 -28.75 -6.63 13.45
CA ALA A 48 -27.68 -6.97 12.51
C ALA A 48 -26.68 -7.99 13.11
N VAL A 49 -26.30 -7.85 14.38
CA VAL A 49 -25.33 -8.74 15.05
C VAL A 49 -25.85 -10.16 15.32
N LYS A 50 -27.05 -10.51 14.85
CA LYS A 50 -27.60 -11.87 14.98
C LYS A 50 -27.18 -12.81 13.85
N SER A 51 -26.66 -12.29 12.74
CA SER A 51 -26.24 -13.11 11.61
C SER A 51 -25.13 -12.47 10.77
N GLY A 52 -24.41 -13.29 10.02
CA GLY A 52 -23.45 -12.83 9.02
C GLY A 52 -22.27 -12.05 9.62
N THR A 53 -21.81 -11.05 8.89
CA THR A 53 -20.59 -10.33 9.23
C THR A 53 -20.68 -9.44 10.46
N PRO A 54 -21.80 -8.73 10.74
CA PRO A 54 -21.95 -8.02 12.00
C PRO A 54 -21.95 -8.95 13.21
N GLN A 55 -22.53 -10.16 13.09
CA GLN A 55 -22.43 -11.18 14.15
C GLN A 55 -20.97 -11.56 14.39
N PHE A 56 -20.24 -11.87 13.32
CA PHE A 56 -18.84 -12.24 13.41
C PHE A 56 -18.00 -11.13 14.07
N MET A 57 -18.15 -9.87 13.67
CA MET A 57 -17.48 -8.73 14.34
C MET A 57 -17.83 -8.68 15.82
N TYR A 58 -19.11 -8.79 16.15
CA TYR A 58 -19.60 -8.67 17.52
C TYR A 58 -19.08 -9.78 18.43
N GLU A 59 -18.99 -11.02 17.93
CA GLU A 59 -18.40 -12.14 18.66
C GLU A 59 -16.93 -11.89 19.04
N GLN A 60 -16.13 -11.28 18.14
CA GLN A 60 -14.75 -10.89 18.45
C GLN A 60 -14.69 -9.81 19.53
N ILE A 61 -15.57 -8.81 19.45
CA ILE A 61 -15.66 -7.73 20.44
C ILE A 61 -16.00 -8.30 21.82
N ILE A 62 -16.98 -9.21 21.90
CA ILE A 62 -17.39 -9.83 23.17
C ILE A 62 -16.28 -10.71 23.75
N ALA A 63 -15.60 -11.52 22.94
CA ALA A 63 -14.46 -12.32 23.41
C ALA A 63 -13.35 -11.43 24.02
N ARG A 64 -13.12 -10.24 23.42
CA ARG A 64 -12.18 -9.26 23.97
C ARG A 64 -12.72 -8.60 25.24
N CYS A 65 -14.00 -8.24 25.30
CA CYS A 65 -14.62 -7.68 26.49
C CYS A 65 -14.54 -8.65 27.69
N ASP A 66 -14.78 -9.95 27.47
CA ASP A 66 -14.65 -10.97 28.51
C ASP A 66 -13.21 -11.07 29.02
N THR A 67 -12.22 -11.04 28.12
CA THR A 67 -10.80 -10.99 28.50
C THR A 67 -10.48 -9.74 29.34
N LEU A 68 -11.04 -8.58 28.98
CA LEU A 68 -10.81 -7.33 29.70
C LEU A 68 -11.45 -7.32 31.09
N LEU A 69 -12.61 -7.95 31.28
CA LEU A 69 -13.22 -8.13 32.60
C LEU A 69 -12.30 -8.91 33.56
N GLU A 70 -11.55 -9.88 33.04
CA GLU A 70 -10.66 -10.71 33.86
C GLU A 70 -9.29 -10.05 34.12
N THR A 71 -8.79 -9.28 33.15
CA THR A 71 -7.39 -8.82 33.14
C THR A 71 -7.21 -7.34 33.48
N THR A 72 -8.27 -6.52 33.44
CA THR A 72 -8.17 -5.09 33.69
C THR A 72 -8.04 -4.78 35.18
N ASP A 73 -6.86 -4.32 35.58
CA ASP A 73 -6.60 -3.73 36.89
C ASP A 73 -6.47 -2.20 36.79
N LEU A 74 -7.54 -1.48 37.16
CA LEU A 74 -7.58 -0.01 37.14
C LEU A 74 -6.72 0.66 38.24
N ASP A 75 -6.18 -0.10 39.19
CA ASP A 75 -5.25 0.40 40.21
C ASP A 75 -3.78 0.26 39.79
N SER A 76 -3.53 -0.48 38.70
CA SER A 76 -2.19 -0.60 38.14
C SER A 76 -1.62 0.75 37.67
N PRO A 77 -0.29 0.94 37.69
CA PRO A 77 0.33 2.19 37.26
C PRO A 77 -0.05 2.64 35.85
N ARG A 78 -0.35 1.69 34.94
CA ARG A 78 -0.75 1.97 33.55
C ARG A 78 -2.07 2.74 33.44
N TRP A 79 -2.92 2.71 34.48
CA TRP A 79 -4.19 3.42 34.56
C TRP A 79 -4.12 4.68 35.43
N SER A 80 -2.94 5.09 35.90
CA SER A 80 -2.78 6.29 36.75
C SER A 80 -2.24 7.52 36.02
N LYS A 81 -1.51 7.31 34.93
CA LYS A 81 -0.91 8.32 34.06
C LYS A 81 -0.44 7.67 32.78
N VAL A 82 -0.12 8.49 31.78
CA VAL A 82 0.57 8.01 30.58
C VAL A 82 1.98 7.51 30.93
N THR A 83 2.31 6.29 30.54
CA THR A 83 3.65 5.71 30.76
C THR A 83 4.46 5.47 29.49
N SER A 84 3.80 5.31 28.35
CA SER A 84 4.40 5.09 27.03
C SER A 84 3.36 5.33 25.93
N GLN A 85 3.80 5.43 24.67
CA GLN A 85 2.91 5.47 23.52
C GLN A 85 2.01 4.21 23.47
N GLY A 86 2.59 3.02 23.65
CA GLY A 86 1.82 1.76 23.67
C GLY A 86 0.76 1.73 24.78
N ASN A 87 1.02 2.37 25.93
CA ASN A 87 0.03 2.48 27.00
C ASN A 87 -1.18 3.36 26.63
N ASN A 88 -0.98 4.49 25.93
CA ASN A 88 -2.10 5.32 25.42
C ASN A 88 -2.98 4.51 24.45
N TRP A 89 -2.31 3.80 23.55
CA TRP A 89 -2.92 2.95 22.54
C TRP A 89 -3.75 1.83 23.17
N ASP A 90 -3.19 1.07 24.09
CA ASP A 90 -3.92 -0.01 24.78
C ASP A 90 -5.11 0.52 25.58
N ALA A 91 -4.95 1.61 26.34
CA ALA A 91 -6.05 2.17 27.13
C ALA A 91 -7.19 2.70 26.25
N ALA A 92 -6.86 3.32 25.11
CA ALA A 92 -7.85 3.78 24.14
C ALA A 92 -8.64 2.62 23.52
N ARG A 93 -7.94 1.57 23.05
CA ARG A 93 -8.59 0.37 22.50
C ARG A 93 -9.45 -0.34 23.54
N ASP A 94 -8.89 -0.60 24.72
CA ASP A 94 -9.60 -1.30 25.81
C ASP A 94 -10.91 -0.57 26.14
N LEU A 95 -10.87 0.78 26.24
CA LEU A 95 -12.05 1.61 26.48
C LEU A 95 -13.08 1.54 25.34
N ILE A 96 -12.64 1.60 24.08
CA ILE A 96 -13.55 1.53 22.92
C ILE A 96 -14.28 0.19 22.92
N ASP A 97 -13.56 -0.92 23.05
CA ASP A 97 -14.12 -2.26 22.92
C ASP A 97 -15.20 -2.53 23.98
N ILE A 98 -14.92 -2.25 25.25
CA ILE A 98 -15.90 -2.42 26.34
C ILE A 98 -17.10 -1.47 26.20
N SER A 99 -16.88 -0.25 25.70
CA SER A 99 -17.97 0.72 25.46
C SER A 99 -18.90 0.25 24.34
N VAL A 100 -18.35 -0.28 23.24
CA VAL A 100 -19.14 -0.83 22.13
C VAL A 100 -19.84 -2.12 22.54
N GLY A 101 -19.15 -3.02 23.26
CA GLY A 101 -19.71 -4.24 23.80
C GLY A 101 -20.97 -3.97 24.64
N TRP A 102 -20.93 -2.96 25.52
CA TRP A 102 -22.09 -2.52 26.28
C TRP A 102 -23.15 -1.83 25.42
N ALA A 103 -22.79 -0.90 24.55
CA ALA A 103 -23.76 -0.12 23.76
C ALA A 103 -24.66 -1.02 22.90
N ILE A 104 -24.07 -2.06 22.29
CA ILE A 104 -24.80 -3.02 21.47
C ILE A 104 -25.43 -4.12 22.33
N GLY A 105 -24.68 -4.74 23.25
CA GLY A 105 -25.14 -5.92 24.00
C GLY A 105 -25.99 -5.65 25.24
N GLY A 106 -25.78 -4.51 25.89
CA GLY A 106 -26.44 -4.14 27.14
C GLY A 106 -25.98 -4.91 28.39
N ASP A 107 -24.86 -5.64 28.34
CA ASP A 107 -24.32 -6.32 29.53
C ASP A 107 -23.71 -5.31 30.52
N ASP A 108 -24.36 -5.17 31.68
CA ASP A 108 -23.99 -4.20 32.71
C ASP A 108 -22.53 -4.32 33.17
N ARG A 109 -21.92 -5.52 33.13
CA ARG A 109 -20.53 -5.74 33.54
C ARG A 109 -19.57 -4.95 32.66
N TYR A 110 -19.78 -4.96 31.35
CA TYR A 110 -18.96 -4.19 30.41
C TYR A 110 -19.20 -2.69 30.61
N GLY A 111 -20.46 -2.28 30.80
CA GLY A 111 -20.82 -0.88 31.03
C GLY A 111 -20.20 -0.30 32.30
N ASP A 112 -20.18 -1.06 33.39
CA ASP A 112 -19.55 -0.65 34.65
C ASP A 112 -18.04 -0.49 34.49
N LEU A 113 -17.37 -1.49 33.89
CA LEU A 113 -15.93 -1.39 33.62
C LEU A 113 -15.61 -0.21 32.69
N ALA A 114 -16.43 0.03 31.67
CA ALA A 114 -16.25 1.13 30.71
C ALA A 114 -16.36 2.50 31.40
N VAL A 115 -17.36 2.68 32.26
CA VAL A 115 -17.51 3.90 33.06
C VAL A 115 -16.34 4.07 34.01
N ASP A 116 -15.94 3.03 34.74
CA ASP A 116 -14.83 3.10 35.69
C ASP A 116 -13.49 3.41 34.99
N ALA A 117 -13.23 2.79 33.84
CA ALA A 117 -12.04 3.05 33.02
C ALA A 117 -12.03 4.49 32.48
N LEU A 118 -13.16 4.99 31.96
CA LEU A 118 -13.30 6.37 31.47
C LEU A 118 -13.09 7.39 32.59
N MET A 119 -13.70 7.16 33.75
CA MET A 119 -13.53 8.02 34.92
C MET A 119 -12.08 7.99 35.43
N LYS A 120 -11.41 6.83 35.37
CA LYS A 120 -10.00 6.71 35.72
C LYS A 120 -9.11 7.49 34.76
N LEU A 121 -9.34 7.42 33.45
CA LEU A 121 -8.64 8.25 32.45
C LEU A 121 -8.82 9.75 32.70
N CYS A 122 -9.98 10.16 33.22
CA CYS A 122 -10.23 11.56 33.56
C CYS A 122 -9.39 12.05 34.74
N THR A 123 -8.84 11.16 35.58
CA THR A 123 -7.92 11.53 36.65
C THR A 123 -6.49 11.77 36.18
N TRP A 124 -6.16 11.42 34.93
CA TRP A 124 -4.82 11.62 34.41
C TRP A 124 -4.53 13.11 34.26
N PRO A 125 -3.33 13.59 34.67
CA PRO A 125 -2.99 15.01 34.54
C PRO A 125 -3.10 15.52 33.11
N THR A 126 -2.60 14.74 32.15
CA THR A 126 -2.77 14.94 30.72
C THR A 126 -2.81 13.60 29.99
N TRP A 127 -3.39 13.56 28.78
CA TRP A 127 -3.28 12.42 27.86
C TRP A 127 -2.09 12.54 26.89
N TYR A 128 -1.30 13.61 26.98
CA TYR A 128 -0.10 13.81 26.20
C TYR A 128 1.09 12.95 26.65
N ILE A 129 1.84 12.43 25.68
CA ILE A 129 3.16 11.86 25.89
C ILE A 129 4.09 12.14 24.71
N ASP A 130 4.97 13.12 24.89
CA ASP A 130 6.06 13.53 23.96
C ASP A 130 5.66 13.81 22.49
N TYR A 131 4.40 13.57 22.12
CA TYR A 131 3.91 13.51 20.76
C TYR A 131 2.37 13.67 20.70
N GLU A 132 1.90 14.77 20.10
CA GLU A 132 0.48 15.15 20.08
C GLU A 132 -0.49 14.15 19.42
N PRO A 133 -0.12 13.46 18.32
CA PRO A 133 -0.99 12.42 17.77
C PRO A 133 -1.39 11.33 18.79
N ASN A 134 -0.54 11.04 19.79
CA ASN A 134 -0.87 10.09 20.85
C ASN A 134 -1.90 10.65 21.86
N ARG A 135 -1.96 11.97 22.07
CA ARG A 135 -3.07 12.61 22.81
C ARG A 135 -4.37 12.41 22.04
N GLY A 136 -4.33 12.60 20.73
CA GLY A 136 -5.45 12.39 19.82
C GLY A 136 -6.11 11.02 19.99
N VAL A 137 -5.34 9.94 19.98
CA VAL A 137 -5.87 8.57 20.12
C VAL A 137 -6.73 8.38 21.39
N VAL A 138 -6.25 8.85 22.54
CA VAL A 138 -7.00 8.78 23.81
C VAL A 138 -8.20 9.73 23.79
N LEU A 139 -8.03 10.92 23.21
CA LEU A 139 -9.08 11.92 23.06
C LEU A 139 -10.28 11.38 22.26
N GLN A 140 -10.02 10.67 21.15
CA GLN A 140 -11.07 10.01 20.36
C GLN A 140 -11.76 8.89 21.14
N ALA A 141 -11.00 8.01 21.79
CA ALA A 141 -11.56 6.91 22.57
C ALA A 141 -12.47 7.41 23.70
N ALA A 142 -12.02 8.42 24.45
CA ALA A 142 -12.80 9.04 25.52
C ALA A 142 -14.05 9.75 24.98
N ALA A 143 -13.97 10.41 23.81
CA ALA A 143 -15.11 11.06 23.18
C ALA A 143 -16.17 10.04 22.72
N VAL A 144 -15.75 8.92 22.12
CA VAL A 144 -16.67 7.85 21.71
C VAL A 144 -17.28 7.15 22.92
N ALA A 145 -16.49 6.87 23.96
CA ALA A 145 -17.01 6.28 25.19
C ALA A 145 -17.99 7.22 25.91
N TYR A 146 -17.69 8.52 25.98
CA TYR A 146 -18.60 9.54 26.50
C TYR A 146 -19.95 9.54 25.78
N ASP A 147 -19.90 9.50 24.45
CA ASP A 147 -21.08 9.51 23.58
C ASP A 147 -21.94 8.26 23.73
N LEU A 148 -21.31 7.08 23.78
CA LEU A 148 -22.00 5.81 23.94
C LEU A 148 -22.55 5.66 25.37
N LEU A 149 -21.75 5.94 26.40
CA LEU A 149 -22.06 5.69 27.81
C LEU A 149 -22.86 6.82 28.48
N PHE A 150 -23.27 7.86 27.74
CA PHE A 150 -23.83 9.10 28.31
C PHE A 150 -24.94 8.83 29.35
N ASP A 151 -25.91 7.98 29.00
CA ASP A 151 -27.03 7.62 29.88
C ASP A 151 -26.56 6.91 31.16
N ARG A 152 -25.50 6.10 31.08
CA ARG A 152 -24.94 5.35 32.21
C ARG A 152 -24.05 6.22 33.11
N LEU A 153 -23.38 7.22 32.53
CA LEU A 153 -22.57 8.17 33.31
C LEU A 153 -23.44 8.97 34.28
N GLY A 154 -24.63 9.37 33.83
CA GLY A 154 -25.45 10.34 34.54
C GLY A 154 -24.80 11.74 34.55
N PRO A 155 -25.55 12.78 34.97
CA PRO A 155 -25.18 14.17 34.74
C PRO A 155 -23.86 14.60 35.41
N GLU A 156 -23.57 14.08 36.60
CA GLU A 156 -22.35 14.45 37.34
C GLU A 156 -21.07 13.92 36.67
N ARG A 157 -21.04 12.62 36.33
CA ARG A 157 -19.89 12.01 35.67
C ARG A 157 -19.75 12.52 34.24
N ALA A 158 -20.88 12.72 33.53
CA ALA A 158 -20.88 13.32 32.20
C ALA A 158 -20.20 14.70 32.21
N ALA A 159 -20.50 15.55 33.20
CA ALA A 159 -19.85 16.86 33.33
C ALA A 159 -18.33 16.75 33.57
N ILE A 160 -17.88 15.76 34.35
CA ILE A 160 -16.44 15.50 34.57
C ILE A 160 -15.75 15.09 33.26
N VAL A 161 -16.34 14.14 32.54
CA VAL A 161 -15.79 13.65 31.27
C VAL A 161 -15.75 14.76 30.23
N ALA A 162 -16.85 15.50 30.07
CA ALA A 162 -16.95 16.59 29.11
C ALA A 162 -15.94 17.71 29.41
N ALA A 163 -15.74 18.06 30.68
CA ALA A 163 -14.71 19.01 31.10
C ALA A 163 -13.29 18.51 30.79
N LYS A 164 -13.01 17.21 30.99
CA LYS A 164 -11.72 16.61 30.65
C LYS A 164 -11.47 16.61 29.14
N LEU A 165 -12.47 16.23 28.34
CA LEU A 165 -12.41 16.29 26.88
C LEU A 165 -12.11 17.70 26.40
N ALA A 166 -12.83 18.70 26.93
CA ALA A 166 -12.62 20.11 26.57
C ALA A 166 -11.19 20.58 26.90
N PHE A 167 -10.65 20.20 28.06
CA PHE A 167 -9.28 20.54 28.45
C PHE A 167 -8.22 19.98 27.47
N GLU A 168 -8.31 18.70 27.13
CA GLU A 168 -7.34 18.06 26.23
C GLU A 168 -7.51 18.58 24.79
N ALA A 169 -8.75 18.86 24.37
CA ALA A 169 -9.05 19.45 23.08
C ALA A 169 -8.57 20.91 22.98
N GLU A 170 -8.66 21.72 24.05
CA GLU A 170 -8.07 23.08 24.06
C GLU A 170 -6.56 23.00 23.82
N ALA A 171 -5.85 22.15 24.57
CA ALA A 171 -4.40 21.99 24.41
C ALA A 171 -4.02 21.47 23.01
N MET A 172 -4.83 20.57 22.44
CA MET A 172 -4.62 20.08 21.07
C MET A 172 -4.90 21.17 20.02
N SER A 173 -5.91 22.02 20.25
CA SER A 173 -6.22 23.15 19.38
C SER A 173 -5.09 24.19 19.35
N GLU A 174 -4.45 24.47 20.49
CA GLU A 174 -3.29 25.36 20.57
C GLU A 174 -2.11 24.84 19.73
N PHE A 175 -1.86 23.53 19.80
CA PHE A 175 -0.85 22.89 18.96
C PHE A 175 -1.17 23.02 17.47
N LEU A 176 -2.38 22.64 17.06
CA LEU A 176 -2.81 22.62 15.65
C LEU A 176 -2.88 24.03 15.03
N TYR A 177 -3.27 25.03 15.81
CA TYR A 177 -3.30 26.43 15.35
C TYR A 177 -1.90 27.06 15.32
N GLY A 178 -0.99 26.59 16.17
CA GLY A 178 0.39 27.06 16.24
C GLY A 178 1.27 26.60 15.07
N GLY A 179 2.42 27.25 14.93
CA GLY A 179 3.40 26.92 13.87
C GLY A 179 4.01 25.51 14.00
N GLN A 180 4.12 24.99 15.23
CA GLN A 180 4.61 23.62 15.49
C GLN A 180 3.67 22.58 14.90
N GLY A 181 2.36 22.65 15.19
CA GLY A 181 1.39 21.71 14.63
C GLY A 181 1.31 21.80 13.11
N ARG A 182 1.26 23.02 12.55
CA ARG A 182 1.26 23.20 11.09
C ARG A 182 2.48 22.57 10.40
N GLY A 183 3.64 22.55 11.05
CA GLY A 183 4.85 21.89 10.53
C GLY A 183 4.84 20.37 10.71
N SER A 184 4.37 19.87 11.86
CA SER A 184 4.37 18.43 12.18
C SER A 184 3.25 17.63 11.53
N VAL A 185 2.20 18.30 11.05
CA VAL A 185 0.93 17.72 10.59
C VAL A 185 0.69 18.08 9.12
N GLY A 186 1.74 17.94 8.29
CA GLY A 186 1.68 18.25 6.86
C GLY A 186 0.78 17.30 6.07
N TYR A 187 0.07 17.81 5.06
CA TYR A 187 -0.92 17.05 4.28
C TYR A 187 -0.37 15.92 3.39
N HIS A 188 0.95 15.85 3.23
CA HIS A 188 1.62 14.74 2.55
C HIS A 188 1.93 13.57 3.51
N SER A 189 1.62 13.71 4.81
CA SER A 189 1.93 12.73 5.86
C SER A 189 0.66 12.13 6.43
N SER A 190 0.71 10.85 6.78
CA SER A 190 -0.35 10.16 7.52
C SER A 190 -0.62 10.76 8.90
N MET A 191 0.29 11.61 9.40
CA MET A 191 0.09 12.34 10.66
C MET A 191 -1.03 13.38 10.56
N ALA A 192 -1.35 13.89 9.36
CA ALA A 192 -2.47 14.82 9.19
C ALA A 192 -3.80 14.22 9.65
N PRO A 193 -4.33 13.16 9.00
CA PRO A 193 -5.57 12.54 9.44
C PRO A 193 -5.47 11.96 10.86
N ARG A 194 -4.33 11.39 11.25
CA ARG A 194 -4.10 10.87 12.60
C ARG A 194 -4.21 11.92 13.71
N THR A 195 -4.08 13.21 13.38
CA THR A 195 -4.18 14.30 14.36
C THR A 195 -5.52 15.04 14.25
N TYR A 196 -5.89 15.47 13.04
CA TYR A 196 -7.15 16.19 12.82
C TYR A 196 -8.38 15.31 13.05
N GLY A 197 -8.32 14.03 12.69
CA GLY A 197 -9.45 13.10 12.82
C GLY A 197 -9.92 12.94 14.26
N PRO A 198 -9.04 12.48 15.18
CA PRO A 198 -9.36 12.35 16.60
C PRO A 198 -9.83 13.64 17.26
N PHE A 199 -9.16 14.76 16.95
CA PHE A 199 -9.55 16.09 17.44
C PHE A 199 -10.95 16.47 16.97
N GLY A 200 -11.25 16.24 15.69
CA GLY A 200 -12.57 16.51 15.10
C GLY A 200 -13.67 15.64 15.71
N VAL A 201 -13.41 14.36 15.97
CA VAL A 201 -14.36 13.46 16.64
C VAL A 201 -14.70 13.97 18.05
N ALA A 202 -13.69 14.38 18.83
CA ALA A 202 -13.92 14.95 20.15
C ALA A 202 -14.62 16.31 20.11
N ALA A 203 -14.34 17.14 19.10
CA ALA A 203 -15.06 18.38 18.87
C ALA A 203 -16.55 18.13 18.56
N ILE A 204 -16.87 17.10 17.78
CA ILE A 204 -18.27 16.70 17.52
C ILE A 204 -18.94 16.24 18.82
N ALA A 205 -18.25 15.43 19.64
CA ALA A 205 -18.74 14.96 20.93
C ALA A 205 -19.13 16.09 21.90
N LEU A 206 -18.49 17.26 21.79
CA LEU A 206 -18.73 18.43 22.63
C LEU A 206 -19.55 19.53 21.94
N THR A 207 -20.02 19.30 20.71
CA THR A 207 -20.80 20.30 19.97
C THR A 207 -22.07 20.64 20.75
N ASP A 208 -22.35 21.94 20.86
CA ASP A 208 -23.44 22.50 21.68
C ASP A 208 -23.30 22.33 23.21
N GLU A 209 -22.23 21.67 23.69
CA GLU A 209 -21.91 21.54 25.12
C GLU A 209 -20.74 22.44 25.54
N TYR A 210 -19.86 22.75 24.59
CA TYR A 210 -18.67 23.59 24.78
C TYR A 210 -18.53 24.66 23.68
N PRO A 211 -18.26 25.95 24.01
CA PRO A 211 -18.38 27.05 23.04
C PRO A 211 -17.50 26.94 21.78
N LYS A 212 -16.27 26.41 21.88
CA LYS A 212 -15.35 26.31 20.72
C LYS A 212 -15.53 25.03 19.91
N ALA A 213 -16.30 24.06 20.40
CA ALA A 213 -16.38 22.73 19.80
C ALA A 213 -16.84 22.76 18.34
N ARG A 214 -17.81 23.63 18.01
CA ARG A 214 -18.29 23.79 16.63
C ARG A 214 -17.22 24.36 15.70
N GLU A 215 -16.43 25.33 16.18
CA GLU A 215 -15.31 25.91 15.44
C GLU A 215 -14.22 24.86 15.18
N TRP A 216 -13.90 24.04 16.18
CA TRP A 216 -12.93 22.95 16.05
C TRP A 216 -13.36 21.88 15.04
N ALA A 217 -14.63 21.45 15.08
CA ALA A 217 -15.15 20.49 14.12
C ALA A 217 -15.12 21.04 12.69
N GLN A 218 -15.52 22.31 12.51
CA GLN A 218 -15.45 23.01 11.22
C GLN A 218 -14.00 23.12 10.72
N PHE A 219 -13.05 23.45 11.61
CA PHE A 219 -11.63 23.50 11.26
C PHE A 219 -11.13 22.14 10.73
N CYS A 220 -11.47 21.03 11.38
CA CYS A 220 -11.11 19.70 10.87
C CYS A 220 -11.75 19.38 9.51
N ALA A 221 -13.01 19.79 9.29
CA ALA A 221 -13.70 19.64 8.01
C ALA A 221 -13.02 20.43 6.87
N GLU A 222 -12.26 21.49 7.20
CA GLU A 222 -11.48 22.27 6.23
C GLU A 222 -10.05 21.75 6.04
N GLN A 223 -9.44 21.13 7.06
CA GLN A 223 -8.06 20.65 6.98
C GLN A 223 -7.95 19.23 6.38
N ILE A 224 -8.81 18.29 6.77
CA ILE A 224 -8.67 16.88 6.36
C ILE A 224 -8.81 16.68 4.84
N PRO A 225 -9.74 17.35 4.12
CA PRO A 225 -9.82 17.23 2.67
C PRO A 225 -8.50 17.58 1.95
N GLN A 226 -7.69 18.49 2.50
CA GLN A 226 -6.39 18.84 1.91
C GLN A 226 -5.41 17.65 1.92
N TRP A 227 -5.53 16.72 2.87
CA TRP A 227 -4.76 15.47 2.84
C TRP A 227 -5.20 14.55 1.72
N VAL A 228 -6.50 14.47 1.40
CA VAL A 228 -6.97 13.69 0.25
C VAL A 228 -6.39 14.27 -1.05
N ASP A 229 -6.38 15.59 -1.17
CA ASP A 229 -5.88 16.28 -2.36
C ASP A 229 -4.36 16.14 -2.55
N VAL A 230 -3.58 16.21 -1.47
CA VAL A 230 -2.10 16.24 -1.49
C VAL A 230 -1.48 14.86 -1.27
N GLY A 231 -2.08 14.04 -0.41
CA GLY A 231 -1.56 12.75 0.01
C GLY A 231 -1.82 11.64 -1.01
N LEU A 232 -2.93 11.70 -1.75
CA LEU A 232 -3.29 10.71 -2.76
C LEU A 232 -3.03 11.24 -4.18
N ASP A 233 -2.55 10.36 -5.05
CA ASP A 233 -2.53 10.66 -6.49
C ASP A 233 -3.91 10.50 -7.12
N GLU A 234 -4.01 10.80 -8.42
CA GLU A 234 -5.28 10.75 -9.15
C GLU A 234 -5.84 9.33 -9.26
N GLN A 235 -5.00 8.30 -9.16
CA GLN A 235 -5.40 6.89 -9.14
C GLN A 235 -5.66 6.36 -7.72
N GLY A 236 -5.61 7.24 -6.72
CA GLY A 236 -5.93 6.93 -5.33
C GLY A 236 -4.80 6.29 -4.54
N ALA A 237 -3.59 6.18 -5.10
CA ALA A 237 -2.44 5.69 -4.37
C ALA A 237 -1.87 6.77 -3.45
N PHE A 238 -1.57 6.40 -2.22
CA PHE A 238 -0.93 7.31 -1.27
C PHE A 238 0.55 7.47 -1.62
N TYR A 239 1.05 8.71 -1.70
CA TYR A 239 2.41 9.04 -2.15
C TYR A 239 3.53 8.50 -1.25
N TYR A 240 3.21 8.09 -0.03
CA TYR A 240 4.17 7.62 0.95
C TYR A 240 4.74 6.25 0.54
N SER A 241 6.04 6.03 0.69
CA SER A 241 6.72 4.76 0.33
C SER A 241 6.14 3.56 1.07
N SER A 242 5.91 3.70 2.38
CA SER A 242 5.31 2.70 3.26
C SER A 242 3.79 2.74 3.16
N GLU A 243 3.31 2.63 1.93
CA GLU A 243 1.95 2.99 1.57
C GLU A 243 0.93 2.12 2.30
N ALA A 244 1.09 0.79 2.27
CA ALA A 244 0.08 -0.15 2.75
C ALA A 244 -0.34 0.14 4.20
N CYS A 245 0.63 0.37 5.09
CA CYS A 245 0.36 0.65 6.49
C CYS A 245 -0.08 2.10 6.74
N TYR A 246 0.53 3.10 6.09
CA TYR A 246 0.25 4.50 6.42
C TYR A 246 -0.95 5.08 5.69
N ASN A 247 -1.31 4.55 4.53
CA ASN A 247 -2.61 4.81 3.91
C ASN A 247 -3.72 4.28 4.82
N THR A 248 -3.55 3.04 5.29
CA THR A 248 -4.52 2.42 6.19
C THR A 248 -4.67 3.21 7.49
N LEU A 249 -3.54 3.53 8.14
CA LEU A 249 -3.50 4.42 9.31
C LEU A 249 -4.23 5.73 9.05
N ALA A 250 -3.94 6.38 7.93
CA ALA A 250 -4.53 7.66 7.58
C ALA A 250 -6.05 7.55 7.41
N LEU A 251 -6.51 6.53 6.70
CA LEU A 251 -7.93 6.33 6.44
C LEU A 251 -8.73 6.05 7.71
N ASP A 252 -8.20 5.30 8.67
CA ASP A 252 -8.94 5.00 9.90
C ASP A 252 -9.35 6.26 10.67
N TYR A 253 -8.42 7.19 10.82
CA TYR A 253 -8.68 8.44 11.52
C TYR A 253 -9.49 9.43 10.68
N LEU A 254 -9.26 9.45 9.36
CA LEU A 254 -10.04 10.27 8.42
C LEU A 254 -11.51 9.83 8.41
N LEU A 255 -11.77 8.53 8.26
CA LEU A 255 -13.11 7.96 8.14
C LEU A 255 -13.89 8.07 9.45
N GLY A 256 -13.23 7.90 10.60
CA GLY A 256 -13.84 8.21 11.89
C GLY A 256 -14.38 9.64 11.93
N PHE A 257 -13.60 10.64 11.53
CA PHE A 257 -14.12 12.01 11.47
C PHE A 257 -15.20 12.20 10.40
N TYR A 258 -15.01 11.68 9.17
CA TYR A 258 -15.97 11.87 8.08
C TYR A 258 -17.34 11.27 8.37
N ILE A 259 -17.40 10.09 9.01
CA ILE A 259 -18.67 9.49 9.44
C ILE A 259 -19.33 10.37 10.51
N ALA A 260 -18.57 10.84 11.51
CA ALA A 260 -19.12 11.71 12.54
C ALA A 260 -19.62 13.05 11.98
N TRP A 261 -18.90 13.61 11.01
CA TRP A 261 -19.26 14.84 10.33
C TRP A 261 -20.51 14.69 9.46
N GLU A 262 -20.60 13.61 8.68
CA GLU A 262 -21.78 13.28 7.87
C GLU A 262 -23.02 13.15 8.74
N ARG A 263 -22.91 12.47 9.90
CA ARG A 263 -24.03 12.35 10.83
C ARG A 263 -24.45 13.67 11.46
N LEU A 264 -23.49 14.54 11.80
CA LEU A 264 -23.78 15.83 12.40
C LEU A 264 -24.41 16.82 11.40
N THR A 265 -24.00 16.77 10.13
CA THR A 265 -24.27 17.84 9.16
C THR A 265 -25.05 17.41 7.92
N GLY A 266 -25.14 16.11 7.66
CA GLY A 266 -25.62 15.54 6.39
C GLY A 266 -24.62 15.67 5.23
N ASN A 267 -23.43 16.22 5.45
CA ASN A 267 -22.43 16.44 4.40
C ASN A 267 -21.40 15.31 4.35
N ASN A 268 -21.31 14.62 3.22
CA ASN A 268 -20.35 13.55 3.01
C ASN A 268 -19.05 14.07 2.38
N LEU A 269 -18.00 14.17 3.20
CA LEU A 269 -16.67 14.61 2.77
C LEU A 269 -15.87 13.51 2.04
N ALA A 270 -16.32 12.25 2.07
CA ALA A 270 -15.57 11.14 1.48
C ALA A 270 -15.81 11.01 -0.03
N ASP A 271 -16.90 11.56 -0.56
CA ASP A 271 -17.30 11.41 -1.97
C ASP A 271 -16.43 12.25 -2.90
N THR A 272 -15.20 11.79 -3.11
CA THR A 272 -14.20 12.39 -3.99
C THR A 272 -13.69 11.35 -4.99
N PRO A 273 -13.26 11.77 -6.20
CA PRO A 273 -12.64 10.85 -7.16
C PRO A 273 -11.44 10.09 -6.56
N LYS A 274 -10.58 10.78 -5.80
CA LYS A 274 -9.38 10.16 -5.20
C LYS A 274 -9.70 9.09 -4.17
N LEU A 275 -10.71 9.27 -3.32
CA LEU A 275 -11.11 8.25 -2.35
C LEU A 275 -11.84 7.07 -3.02
N ARG A 276 -12.63 7.31 -4.07
CA ARG A 276 -13.21 6.24 -4.90
C ARG A 276 -12.12 5.43 -5.60
N ASN A 277 -11.09 6.09 -6.11
CA ASN A 277 -9.93 5.42 -6.71
C ASN A 277 -9.03 4.75 -5.66
N ASN A 278 -8.99 5.24 -4.41
CA ASN A 278 -8.28 4.56 -3.33
C ASN A 278 -8.88 3.19 -3.03
N VAL A 279 -10.21 3.03 -3.09
CA VAL A 279 -10.86 1.71 -3.03
C VAL A 279 -10.28 0.79 -4.11
N ILE A 280 -10.26 1.26 -5.36
CA ILE A 280 -9.70 0.52 -6.50
C ILE A 280 -8.24 0.12 -6.25
N PHE A 281 -7.40 1.09 -5.90
CA PHE A 281 -5.98 0.86 -5.65
C PHE A 281 -5.75 -0.18 -4.52
N GLN A 282 -6.54 -0.15 -3.45
CA GLN A 282 -6.41 -1.15 -2.40
C GLN A 282 -6.75 -2.57 -2.88
N LEU A 283 -7.71 -2.75 -3.79
CA LEU A 283 -7.95 -4.07 -4.41
C LEU A 283 -6.76 -4.54 -5.25
N TYR A 284 -6.11 -3.65 -6.00
CA TYR A 284 -4.91 -4.03 -6.78
C TYR A 284 -3.76 -4.50 -5.89
N LYS A 285 -3.62 -3.91 -4.70
CA LYS A 285 -2.59 -4.34 -3.74
C LYS A 285 -2.95 -5.62 -3.01
N LEU A 286 -4.21 -5.98 -2.86
CA LEU A 286 -4.60 -7.17 -2.11
C LEU A 286 -3.90 -8.43 -2.63
N GLU A 287 -3.11 -9.10 -1.80
CA GLU A 287 -2.41 -10.30 -2.24
C GLU A 287 -3.42 -11.44 -2.48
N PRO A 288 -3.24 -12.27 -3.53
CA PRO A 288 -4.11 -13.42 -3.81
C PRO A 288 -4.32 -14.36 -2.61
N GLN A 289 -3.30 -14.51 -1.76
CA GLN A 289 -3.31 -15.33 -0.54
C GLN A 289 -4.20 -14.76 0.59
N ARG A 290 -4.77 -13.56 0.42
CA ARG A 290 -5.75 -12.91 1.33
C ARG A 290 -5.23 -12.58 2.73
N ASP A 291 -3.92 -12.69 2.96
CA ASP A 291 -3.29 -12.47 4.26
C ASP A 291 -2.37 -11.22 4.30
N GLY A 292 -2.34 -10.44 3.21
CA GLY A 292 -1.51 -9.23 3.09
C GLY A 292 -1.96 -8.26 1.98
N GLN A 293 -1.33 -7.08 1.97
CA GLN A 293 -1.36 -6.14 0.84
C GLN A 293 0.06 -6.08 0.26
N GLY A 294 0.21 -6.31 -1.05
CA GLY A 294 1.46 -6.33 -1.81
C GLY A 294 2.33 -5.12 -1.50
N GLN A 295 3.28 -5.33 -0.60
CA GLN A 295 3.88 -4.26 0.18
C GLN A 295 5.17 -3.73 -0.47
N PHE A 296 5.30 -2.40 -0.42
CA PHE A 296 6.56 -1.67 -0.51
C PHE A 296 6.69 -0.81 0.76
N GLY A 297 7.93 -0.57 1.20
CA GLY A 297 8.19 0.28 2.36
C GLY A 297 8.19 -0.44 3.71
N VAL A 298 7.96 0.34 4.76
CA VAL A 298 8.12 -0.06 6.16
C VAL A 298 6.98 -0.99 6.59
N TYR A 299 7.28 -1.96 7.48
CA TYR A 299 6.44 -3.05 8.02
C TYR A 299 6.46 -4.35 7.20
N GLY A 300 5.89 -5.43 7.74
CA GLY A 300 5.86 -6.75 7.10
C GLY A 300 4.49 -7.11 6.53
N ARG A 301 4.49 -8.14 5.66
CA ARG A 301 3.39 -8.67 4.82
C ARG A 301 1.97 -8.68 5.42
N ARG A 302 1.82 -8.82 6.74
CA ARG A 302 0.52 -9.00 7.44
C ARG A 302 -0.23 -7.70 7.79
N THR A 303 0.09 -6.58 7.16
CA THR A 303 -0.59 -5.30 7.44
C THR A 303 -1.83 -5.14 6.58
N THR A 304 -2.95 -5.69 7.04
CA THR A 304 -4.29 -5.32 6.55
C THR A 304 -5.05 -4.69 7.71
N CYS A 305 -5.51 -3.43 7.59
CA CYS A 305 -6.49 -2.88 8.53
C CYS A 305 -7.76 -2.49 7.76
N PRO A 306 -8.66 -3.47 7.52
CA PRO A 306 -9.80 -3.32 6.62
C PRO A 306 -10.99 -2.61 7.27
N GLN A 307 -10.86 -2.11 8.50
CA GLN A 307 -11.84 -1.19 9.10
C GLN A 307 -12.18 -0.02 8.17
N ASN A 308 -11.17 0.48 7.44
CA ASN A 308 -11.34 1.54 6.45
C ASN A 308 -12.31 1.13 5.33
N MET A 309 -12.33 -0.14 4.92
CA MET A 309 -13.24 -0.64 3.89
C MET A 309 -14.70 -0.62 4.32
N VAL A 310 -14.99 -0.84 5.61
CA VAL A 310 -16.37 -0.68 6.11
C VAL A 310 -16.80 0.78 6.06
N GLY A 311 -15.91 1.70 6.44
CA GLY A 311 -16.16 3.14 6.37
C GLY A 311 -16.34 3.63 4.92
N LEU A 312 -15.49 3.19 4.00
CA LEU A 312 -15.56 3.51 2.57
C LEU A 312 -16.82 2.91 1.92
N ALA A 313 -17.14 1.65 2.20
CA ALA A 313 -18.38 1.03 1.72
C ALA A 313 -19.61 1.83 2.18
N ARG A 314 -19.66 2.20 3.48
CA ARG A 314 -20.76 3.01 4.03
C ARG A 314 -20.90 4.36 3.33
N LEU A 315 -19.82 5.13 3.30
CA LEU A 315 -19.82 6.53 2.86
C LEU A 315 -19.93 6.67 1.34
N LEU A 316 -19.40 5.72 0.57
CA LEU A 316 -19.38 5.77 -0.90
C LEU A 316 -20.45 4.90 -1.57
N ASP A 317 -21.16 4.09 -0.77
CA ASP A 317 -22.05 3.01 -1.24
C ASP A 317 -21.32 2.03 -2.18
N ASP A 318 -20.08 1.69 -1.82
CA ASP A 318 -19.15 0.97 -2.70
C ASP A 318 -19.12 -0.54 -2.43
N GLY A 319 -19.56 -1.31 -3.43
CA GLY A 319 -19.63 -2.77 -3.37
C GLY A 319 -18.27 -3.48 -3.44
N LEU A 320 -17.23 -2.85 -3.99
CA LEU A 320 -15.87 -3.41 -4.00
C LEU A 320 -15.24 -3.28 -2.61
N ALA A 321 -15.44 -2.14 -1.93
CA ALA A 321 -15.01 -1.98 -0.54
C ALA A 321 -15.74 -2.99 0.37
N ARG A 322 -17.03 -3.21 0.13
CA ARG A 322 -17.80 -4.28 0.80
C ARG A 322 -17.19 -5.66 0.56
N TRP A 323 -16.90 -6.01 -0.70
CA TRP A 323 -16.30 -7.28 -1.08
C TRP A 323 -14.93 -7.48 -0.41
N TYR A 324 -14.06 -6.46 -0.46
CA TYR A 324 -12.73 -6.50 0.14
C TYR A 324 -12.81 -6.88 1.62
N TYR A 325 -13.68 -6.20 2.36
CA TYR A 325 -13.84 -6.48 3.78
C TYR A 325 -14.26 -7.94 4.02
N GLU A 326 -15.24 -8.45 3.27
CA GLU A 326 -15.68 -9.85 3.38
C GLU A 326 -14.59 -10.85 3.04
N TYR A 327 -13.81 -10.56 1.99
CA TYR A 327 -12.78 -11.45 1.48
C TYR A 327 -11.60 -11.59 2.46
N VAL A 328 -11.22 -10.50 3.14
CA VAL A 328 -10.07 -10.48 4.07
C VAL A 328 -10.51 -10.75 5.51
N ASN A 329 -11.59 -10.11 5.97
CA ASN A 329 -12.03 -10.08 7.38
C ASN A 329 -13.47 -10.55 7.63
N GLY A 330 -14.19 -10.99 6.60
CA GLY A 330 -15.49 -11.60 6.79
C GLY A 330 -15.39 -12.93 7.57
N PRO A 331 -16.51 -13.60 7.84
CA PRO A 331 -16.53 -14.91 8.49
C PRO A 331 -15.67 -15.99 7.80
N GLN A 332 -15.34 -15.79 6.52
CA GLN A 332 -14.51 -16.69 5.70
C GLN A 332 -13.10 -16.13 5.43
N GLY A 333 -12.78 -14.94 5.95
CA GLY A 333 -11.49 -14.27 5.78
C GLY A 333 -10.34 -14.96 6.53
N LEU A 334 -9.10 -14.74 6.07
CA LEU A 334 -7.91 -15.41 6.60
C LEU A 334 -7.17 -14.59 7.67
N SER A 335 -7.40 -13.27 7.77
CA SER A 335 -6.70 -12.40 8.73
C SER A 335 -7.06 -12.66 10.19
N LEU A 336 -8.25 -13.21 10.47
CA LEU A 336 -8.79 -13.38 11.81
C LEU A 336 -8.37 -14.70 12.49
N ARG A 337 -7.52 -15.50 11.85
CA ARG A 337 -6.89 -16.65 12.51
C ARG A 337 -5.74 -16.21 13.42
N GLY A 338 -6.08 -15.43 14.46
CA GLY A 338 -5.34 -15.41 15.73
C GLY A 338 -4.50 -14.19 16.10
N GLN A 339 -4.45 -13.10 15.33
CA GLN A 339 -3.68 -11.91 15.72
C GLN A 339 -4.31 -10.60 15.18
N VAL A 340 -4.88 -9.78 16.07
CA VAL A 340 -5.31 -8.40 15.81
C VAL A 340 -4.12 -7.50 16.15
N TYR A 341 -3.42 -6.98 15.14
CA TYR A 341 -2.03 -6.54 15.29
C TYR A 341 -1.82 -5.07 15.67
N SER A 342 -2.86 -4.28 15.94
CA SER A 342 -2.62 -2.96 16.51
C SER A 342 -3.69 -2.50 17.49
N ALA A 343 -3.37 -1.47 18.27
CA ALA A 343 -4.34 -0.74 19.06
C ALA A 343 -5.32 0.13 18.23
N GLU A 344 -5.08 0.19 16.92
CA GLU A 344 -5.88 0.94 15.95
C GLU A 344 -6.96 0.04 15.33
N ASP A 345 -6.82 -1.29 15.49
CA ASP A 345 -7.89 -2.27 15.28
C ASP A 345 -8.86 -2.25 16.47
N ASN A 346 -9.90 -1.44 16.34
CA ASN A 346 -10.91 -1.23 17.38
C ASN A 346 -12.31 -1.63 16.88
N SER A 347 -13.29 -1.52 17.77
CA SER A 347 -14.68 -1.91 17.51
C SER A 347 -15.48 -0.98 16.57
N PHE A 348 -14.88 0.06 15.98
CA PHE A 348 -15.60 1.03 15.13
C PHE A 348 -16.27 0.45 13.87
N PRO A 349 -15.70 -0.55 13.15
CA PRO A 349 -16.33 -1.10 11.95
C PRO A 349 -17.77 -1.57 12.17
N LEU A 350 -18.07 -2.16 13.34
CA LEU A 350 -19.43 -2.56 13.68
C LEU A 350 -20.39 -1.36 13.76
N LEU A 351 -19.93 -0.23 14.31
CA LEU A 351 -20.72 1.00 14.40
C LEU A 351 -20.93 1.65 13.03
N TRP A 352 -19.98 1.48 12.11
CA TRP A 352 -20.04 2.03 10.76
C TRP A 352 -20.87 1.16 9.80
N TRP A 353 -21.22 -0.06 10.20
CA TRP A 353 -21.85 -1.04 9.32
C TRP A 353 -23.12 -0.53 8.62
N LYS A 354 -23.08 -0.64 7.30
CA LYS A 354 -24.19 -0.47 6.37
C LYS A 354 -24.21 -1.68 5.43
N ASP A 355 -25.39 -2.23 5.20
CA ASP A 355 -25.56 -3.37 4.28
C ASP A 355 -25.52 -2.87 2.83
N VAL A 356 -24.30 -2.86 2.27
CA VAL A 356 -24.03 -2.49 0.87
C VAL A 356 -23.96 -3.78 0.03
N PRO A 357 -24.60 -3.85 -1.14
CA PRO A 357 -24.47 -4.99 -2.04
C PRO A 357 -23.02 -5.22 -2.46
N ILE A 358 -22.60 -6.49 -2.48
CA ILE A 358 -21.26 -6.89 -2.94
C ILE A 358 -21.15 -6.66 -4.45
N GLU A 359 -20.06 -6.03 -4.88
CA GLU A 359 -19.59 -5.99 -6.26
C GLU A 359 -18.39 -6.95 -6.35
N TYR A 360 -18.43 -7.91 -7.28
CA TYR A 360 -17.40 -8.93 -7.45
C TYR A 360 -16.29 -8.41 -8.39
N PRO A 361 -15.03 -8.29 -7.91
CA PRO A 361 -13.93 -7.68 -8.65
C PRO A 361 -13.72 -8.18 -10.08
N ASP A 362 -13.71 -9.50 -10.31
CA ASP A 362 -13.39 -10.06 -11.63
C ASP A 362 -14.51 -9.81 -12.65
N SER A 363 -15.69 -9.46 -12.17
CA SER A 363 -16.85 -9.06 -13.00
C SER A 363 -17.05 -7.54 -13.09
N SER A 364 -16.28 -6.76 -12.32
CA SER A 364 -16.45 -5.31 -12.25
C SER A 364 -15.86 -4.63 -13.49
N PRO A 365 -16.60 -3.72 -14.15
CA PRO A 365 -16.05 -2.92 -15.24
C PRO A 365 -15.06 -1.84 -14.75
N ARG A 366 -14.88 -1.68 -13.43
CA ARG A 366 -13.97 -0.69 -12.82
C ARG A 366 -12.57 -1.23 -12.66
N LEU A 367 -12.38 -2.55 -12.81
CA LEU A 367 -11.12 -3.24 -12.63
C LEU A 367 -10.71 -3.90 -13.94
N GLY A 368 -9.40 -4.11 -14.10
CA GLY A 368 -8.79 -4.74 -15.25
C GLY A 368 -7.43 -5.34 -14.91
N GLY A 369 -6.72 -5.82 -15.92
CA GLY A 369 -5.46 -6.54 -15.73
C GLY A 369 -4.29 -5.69 -15.22
N ALA A 370 -4.39 -4.37 -15.20
CA ALA A 370 -3.30 -3.49 -14.76
C ALA A 370 -3.80 -2.18 -14.14
N LEU A 371 -3.02 -1.62 -13.24
CA LEU A 371 -3.19 -0.28 -12.68
C LEU A 371 -1.82 0.40 -12.58
N TYR A 372 -1.72 1.60 -13.14
CA TYR A 372 -0.55 2.47 -12.99
C TYR A 372 -0.95 3.80 -12.35
N CYS A 373 -0.38 4.03 -11.17
CA CYS A 373 -0.57 5.22 -10.35
C CYS A 373 0.57 6.19 -10.66
N GLU A 374 0.37 7.01 -11.70
CA GLU A 374 1.43 7.80 -12.34
C GLU A 374 2.04 8.84 -11.40
N GLY A 375 1.21 9.46 -10.56
CA GLY A 375 1.68 10.43 -9.59
C GLY A 375 2.65 9.78 -8.59
N SER A 376 2.28 8.63 -8.04
CA SER A 376 3.05 7.94 -7.00
C SER A 376 4.15 7.01 -7.53
N GLY A 377 4.20 6.72 -8.82
CA GLY A 377 5.19 5.81 -9.41
C GLY A 377 4.98 4.34 -9.02
N LYS A 378 3.72 3.94 -8.80
CA LYS A 378 3.34 2.60 -8.36
C LYS A 378 2.54 1.88 -9.44
N LEU A 379 2.80 0.60 -9.60
CA LEU A 379 2.18 -0.20 -10.63
C LEU A 379 1.86 -1.60 -10.12
N VAL A 380 0.70 -2.12 -10.55
CA VAL A 380 0.26 -3.48 -10.27
C VAL A 380 -0.28 -4.11 -11.55
N LEU A 381 0.22 -5.29 -11.91
CA LEU A 381 -0.29 -6.15 -12.97
C LEU A 381 -0.91 -7.40 -12.34
N ARG A 382 -2.07 -7.82 -12.85
CA ARG A 382 -2.83 -8.95 -12.32
C ARG A 382 -3.52 -9.77 -13.40
N THR A 383 -3.80 -11.04 -13.09
CA THR A 383 -4.69 -11.90 -13.89
C THR A 383 -6.13 -11.91 -13.37
N GLY A 384 -6.32 -11.60 -12.09
CA GLY A 384 -7.61 -11.60 -11.39
C GLY A 384 -7.46 -11.18 -9.93
N PHE A 385 -8.56 -11.22 -9.19
CA PHE A 385 -8.66 -10.75 -7.81
C PHE A 385 -9.30 -11.77 -6.86
N GLU A 386 -10.10 -12.71 -7.36
CA GLU A 386 -10.94 -13.57 -6.53
C GLU A 386 -10.35 -14.96 -6.27
N SER A 387 -9.28 -15.34 -6.98
CA SER A 387 -8.60 -16.63 -6.82
C SER A 387 -7.26 -16.50 -6.10
N ILE A 388 -6.90 -17.51 -5.32
CA ILE A 388 -5.53 -17.66 -4.79
C ILE A 388 -4.53 -18.02 -5.90
N ASP A 389 -5.04 -18.55 -7.02
CA ASP A 389 -4.23 -18.91 -8.18
C ASP A 389 -3.88 -17.71 -9.06
N ASP A 390 -4.49 -16.56 -8.80
CA ASP A 390 -4.21 -15.34 -9.56
C ASP A 390 -2.76 -14.88 -9.38
N ILE A 391 -2.22 -14.33 -10.46
CA ILE A 391 -0.89 -13.73 -10.48
C ILE A 391 -1.02 -12.26 -10.15
N GLN A 392 -0.15 -11.76 -9.28
CA GLN A 392 0.02 -10.35 -8.99
C GLN A 392 1.51 -10.00 -9.04
N PHE A 393 1.84 -9.07 -9.93
CA PHE A 393 3.13 -8.41 -9.96
C PHE A 393 2.92 -6.96 -9.53
N ALA A 394 3.75 -6.45 -8.63
CA ALA A 394 3.76 -5.02 -8.33
C ALA A 394 5.19 -4.47 -8.38
N LEU A 395 5.33 -3.20 -8.73
CA LEU A 395 6.61 -2.49 -8.81
C LEU A 395 6.43 -1.06 -8.31
N GLU A 396 7.45 -0.55 -7.64
CA GLU A 396 7.56 0.85 -7.24
C GLU A 396 8.85 1.48 -7.79
N SER A 397 8.72 2.60 -8.49
CA SER A 397 9.83 3.48 -8.81
C SER A 397 9.32 4.90 -8.89
N ARG A 398 9.61 5.68 -7.85
CA ARG A 398 8.84 6.87 -7.52
C ARG A 398 9.68 8.12 -7.36
N VAL A 399 9.02 9.25 -7.58
CA VAL A 399 9.52 10.56 -7.17
C VAL A 399 9.73 10.59 -5.64
N PRO A 400 10.58 11.49 -5.11
CA PRO A 400 10.93 11.47 -3.69
C PRO A 400 9.69 11.58 -2.79
N SER A 401 9.45 10.58 -1.95
CA SER A 401 8.47 10.67 -0.86
C SER A 401 9.16 11.05 0.45
N HIS A 402 8.44 11.75 1.31
CA HIS A 402 8.97 12.16 2.61
C HIS A 402 8.94 10.99 3.61
N GLY A 403 9.95 10.87 4.47
CA GLY A 403 9.89 10.01 5.66
C GLY A 403 10.45 8.60 5.50
N HIS A 404 9.58 7.59 5.54
CA HIS A 404 9.93 6.16 5.64
C HIS A 404 10.36 5.51 4.30
N SER A 405 11.00 6.27 3.41
CA SER A 405 11.48 5.84 2.10
C SER A 405 12.65 4.86 2.21
N GLN A 406 12.61 3.77 1.44
CA GLN A 406 13.69 2.78 1.35
C GLN A 406 14.53 3.03 0.08
N ALA A 407 15.57 2.22 -0.12
CA ALA A 407 16.44 2.27 -1.30
C ALA A 407 15.98 1.19 -2.31
N ASP A 408 14.74 1.32 -2.76
CA ASP A 408 13.92 0.27 -3.37
C ASP A 408 13.43 0.64 -4.78
N HIS A 409 14.06 1.60 -5.46
CA HIS A 409 13.56 2.04 -6.76
C HIS A 409 13.73 0.95 -7.81
N GLY A 410 12.63 0.60 -8.48
CA GLY A 410 12.58 -0.51 -9.42
C GLY A 410 12.42 -1.87 -8.75
N ASN A 411 12.36 -1.95 -7.41
CA ASN A 411 12.03 -3.18 -6.70
C ASN A 411 10.63 -3.67 -7.12
N PHE A 412 10.44 -4.98 -7.07
CA PHE A 412 9.18 -5.60 -7.44
C PHE A 412 8.89 -6.82 -6.57
N ILE A 413 7.64 -7.24 -6.62
CA ILE A 413 7.12 -8.40 -5.91
C ILE A 413 6.32 -9.27 -6.89
N LEU A 414 6.30 -10.58 -6.68
CA LEU A 414 5.59 -11.52 -7.54
C LEU A 414 4.89 -12.61 -6.73
N ASN A 415 3.56 -12.56 -6.76
CA ASN A 415 2.66 -13.62 -6.30
C ASN A 415 2.15 -14.41 -7.51
N ALA A 416 2.10 -15.73 -7.41
CA ALA A 416 1.50 -16.60 -8.41
C ALA A 416 1.10 -17.94 -7.79
N PHE A 417 -0.08 -18.46 -8.14
CA PHE A 417 -0.48 -19.83 -7.78
C PHE A 417 -0.38 -20.13 -6.27
N GLY A 418 -0.84 -19.18 -5.44
CA GLY A 418 -0.76 -19.25 -3.99
C GLY A 418 0.62 -18.99 -3.36
N GLU A 419 1.66 -18.79 -4.17
CA GLU A 419 3.04 -18.58 -3.72
C GLU A 419 3.50 -17.13 -3.86
N ARG A 420 4.31 -16.68 -2.89
CA ARG A 420 5.04 -15.41 -2.92
C ARG A 420 6.49 -15.69 -3.30
N PHE A 421 6.80 -15.66 -4.60
CA PHE A 421 8.15 -16.03 -5.08
C PHE A 421 9.17 -14.91 -4.88
N ILE A 422 8.77 -13.69 -5.25
CA ILE A 422 9.60 -12.50 -5.11
C ILE A 422 8.97 -11.58 -4.06
N GLU A 423 9.78 -11.19 -3.08
CA GLU A 423 9.37 -10.47 -1.89
C GLU A 423 10.07 -9.11 -1.76
N ASP A 424 9.41 -8.16 -1.10
CA ASP A 424 10.08 -7.01 -0.50
C ASP A 424 10.29 -7.31 0.98
N SER A 425 11.55 -7.28 1.44
CA SER A 425 11.87 -7.57 2.85
C SER A 425 11.13 -6.63 3.82
N GLY A 426 10.65 -5.47 3.36
CA GLY A 426 9.96 -4.49 4.18
C GLY A 426 10.88 -4.07 5.33
N THR A 427 10.46 -4.25 6.59
CA THR A 427 11.35 -4.04 7.76
C THR A 427 11.87 -5.33 8.37
N GLN A 428 11.72 -6.47 7.71
CA GLN A 428 12.21 -7.74 8.24
C GLN A 428 13.66 -7.95 7.83
N PRO A 429 14.53 -8.46 8.72
CA PRO A 429 14.26 -8.80 10.12
C PRO A 429 14.38 -7.60 11.07
N ASN A 430 14.83 -6.45 10.58
CA ASN A 430 14.87 -5.21 11.36
C ASN A 430 14.69 -3.97 10.47
N TYR A 431 14.20 -2.89 11.09
CA TYR A 431 13.92 -1.62 10.43
C TYR A 431 15.11 -1.07 9.63
N GLY A 432 16.34 -1.26 10.13
CA GLY A 432 17.54 -0.78 9.46
C GLY A 432 17.83 -1.51 8.15
N TRP A 433 17.79 -2.85 8.16
CA TRP A 433 17.98 -3.68 6.97
C TRP A 433 17.04 -3.31 5.86
N GLY A 434 15.75 -3.15 6.19
CA GLY A 434 14.72 -2.75 5.24
C GLY A 434 14.98 -1.44 4.51
N MET A 435 15.87 -0.59 5.01
CA MET A 435 16.21 0.66 4.34
C MET A 435 17.35 0.47 3.34
N ALA A 436 18.11 -0.63 3.42
CA ALA A 436 19.28 -0.86 2.59
C ALA A 436 18.91 -1.40 1.21
N SER A 437 19.64 -0.99 0.19
CA SER A 437 19.53 -1.48 -1.19
C SER A 437 19.58 -3.00 -1.29
N ALA A 438 20.45 -3.64 -0.50
CA ALA A 438 20.59 -5.09 -0.46
C ALA A 438 19.39 -5.84 0.15
N ALA A 439 18.36 -5.14 0.64
CA ALA A 439 17.12 -5.74 1.14
C ALA A 439 16.05 -5.90 0.05
N HIS A 440 16.34 -5.49 -1.18
CA HIS A 440 15.40 -5.39 -2.29
C HIS A 440 15.92 -6.14 -3.53
N SER A 441 15.00 -6.54 -4.41
CA SER A 441 15.30 -7.28 -5.64
C SER A 441 15.80 -6.34 -6.75
N ILE A 442 17.04 -5.87 -6.63
CA ILE A 442 17.67 -4.87 -7.51
C ILE A 442 19.08 -5.31 -7.94
N VAL A 443 19.73 -4.53 -8.81
CA VAL A 443 21.13 -4.76 -9.23
C VAL A 443 22.11 -4.01 -8.32
N MET A 444 23.05 -4.77 -7.74
CA MET A 444 24.22 -4.27 -7.02
C MET A 444 25.42 -4.12 -7.98
N ILE A 445 26.23 -3.10 -7.74
CA ILE A 445 27.45 -2.78 -8.48
C ILE A 445 28.62 -2.69 -7.50
N ASP A 446 29.57 -3.61 -7.58
CA ASP A 446 30.71 -3.70 -6.66
C ASP A 446 30.34 -3.66 -5.16
N ASP A 447 29.24 -4.34 -4.78
CA ASP A 447 28.62 -4.35 -3.43
C ASP A 447 27.90 -3.06 -3.01
N GLU A 448 27.82 -2.06 -3.88
CA GLU A 448 27.09 -0.81 -3.64
C GLU A 448 25.87 -0.72 -4.57
N ALA A 449 24.92 0.17 -4.25
CA ALA A 449 23.75 0.39 -5.10
C ALA A 449 23.11 1.77 -4.81
N GLN A 450 21.79 1.78 -4.62
CA GLN A 450 20.98 2.97 -4.45
C GLN A 450 21.16 3.61 -3.06
N ALA A 451 20.81 4.88 -2.90
CA ALA A 451 20.74 5.53 -1.60
C ALA A 451 19.32 5.61 -1.04
N THR A 452 19.17 5.56 0.28
CA THR A 452 17.87 5.69 0.99
C THR A 452 17.15 7.03 0.76
N SER A 453 17.88 8.09 0.48
CA SER A 453 17.33 9.44 0.30
C SER A 453 17.05 9.79 -1.16
N SER A 454 16.93 8.79 -2.03
CA SER A 454 16.95 8.96 -3.47
C SER A 454 15.57 8.86 -4.12
N HIS A 455 15.53 8.98 -5.45
CA HIS A 455 14.30 8.93 -6.24
C HIS A 455 14.49 8.15 -7.54
N GLY A 456 13.38 7.69 -8.10
CA GLY A 456 13.29 7.11 -9.43
C GLY A 456 12.02 7.58 -10.14
N SER A 457 11.68 6.90 -11.23
CA SER A 457 10.44 7.14 -11.97
C SER A 457 10.00 5.87 -12.71
N VAL A 458 8.73 5.84 -13.10
CA VAL A 458 8.26 4.98 -14.19
C VAL A 458 8.12 5.87 -15.43
N ASP A 459 9.04 5.72 -16.37
CA ASP A 459 9.12 6.55 -17.56
C ASP A 459 8.07 6.15 -18.60
N GLU A 460 7.67 4.88 -18.59
CA GLU A 460 6.74 4.35 -19.57
C GLU A 460 5.94 3.17 -19.02
N PHE A 461 4.66 3.13 -19.38
CA PHE A 461 3.76 2.03 -19.10
C PHE A 461 2.81 1.83 -20.29
N LEU A 462 2.65 0.58 -20.75
CA LEU A 462 1.68 0.20 -21.76
C LEU A 462 0.95 -1.07 -21.32
N HIS A 463 -0.36 -1.11 -21.58
CA HIS A 463 -1.22 -2.26 -21.35
C HIS A 463 -1.89 -2.74 -22.64
N SER A 464 -1.99 -4.05 -22.78
CA SER A 464 -2.86 -4.75 -23.72
C SER A 464 -3.26 -6.11 -23.13
N ASP A 465 -4.21 -6.80 -23.74
CA ASP A 465 -4.65 -8.13 -23.28
C ASP A 465 -3.56 -9.23 -23.37
N LEU A 466 -2.46 -8.96 -24.06
CA LEU A 466 -1.35 -9.90 -24.23
C LEU A 466 -0.04 -9.42 -23.58
N PHE A 467 0.34 -8.18 -23.85
CA PHE A 467 1.57 -7.58 -23.34
C PHE A 467 1.25 -6.43 -22.41
N ASP A 468 1.85 -6.46 -21.22
CA ASP A 468 2.15 -5.25 -20.45
C ASP A 468 3.62 -4.90 -20.59
N TYR A 469 3.93 -3.60 -20.61
CA TYR A 469 5.29 -3.09 -20.61
C TYR A 469 5.45 -2.00 -19.56
N VAL A 470 6.56 -2.04 -18.82
CA VAL A 470 6.97 -1.01 -17.87
C VAL A 470 8.44 -0.66 -18.12
N ARG A 471 8.78 0.62 -18.12
CA ARG A 471 10.16 1.11 -18.00
C ARG A 471 10.32 1.89 -16.70
N ALA A 472 10.88 1.24 -15.70
CA ALA A 472 11.31 1.89 -14.47
C ALA A 472 12.71 2.48 -14.65
N ASN A 473 12.93 3.66 -14.09
CA ASN A 473 14.17 4.41 -14.15
C ASN A 473 14.66 4.70 -12.72
N PRO A 474 15.40 3.75 -12.12
CA PRO A 474 16.10 3.95 -10.86
C PRO A 474 17.42 4.70 -11.00
N GLU A 475 17.84 5.18 -12.18
CA GLU A 475 19.15 5.83 -12.37
C GLU A 475 19.47 6.92 -11.33
N PRO A 476 18.57 7.89 -11.03
CA PRO A 476 18.88 8.90 -10.01
C PRO A 476 19.00 8.33 -8.59
N ALA A 477 18.54 7.09 -8.37
CA ALA A 477 18.64 6.42 -7.09
C ALA A 477 20.09 6.09 -6.70
N TYR A 478 20.94 5.93 -7.71
CA TYR A 478 22.34 5.54 -7.58
C TYR A 478 23.29 6.73 -7.35
N ASP A 479 22.89 7.96 -7.72
CA ASP A 479 23.72 9.18 -7.73
C ASP A 479 24.50 9.46 -6.43
N ALA A 480 23.90 9.14 -5.27
CA ALA A 480 24.49 9.48 -3.98
C ALA A 480 25.48 8.43 -3.45
N GLN A 481 25.45 7.20 -3.96
CA GLN A 481 26.29 6.09 -3.45
C GLN A 481 27.14 5.48 -4.56
N SER A 482 26.51 4.96 -5.61
CA SER A 482 27.22 4.36 -6.75
C SER A 482 26.73 4.98 -8.06
N PRO A 483 27.16 6.21 -8.42
CA PRO A 483 26.76 6.86 -9.67
C PRO A 483 26.91 5.95 -10.89
N VAL A 484 25.97 6.07 -11.82
CA VAL A 484 25.84 5.27 -13.04
C VAL A 484 25.54 6.19 -14.23
N GLU A 485 25.95 5.79 -15.42
CA GLU A 485 25.53 6.43 -16.69
C GLU A 485 24.15 5.96 -17.14
N ARG A 486 23.73 4.77 -16.72
CA ARG A 486 22.42 4.20 -17.00
C ARG A 486 22.01 3.19 -15.95
N ALA A 487 20.77 3.24 -15.49
CA ALA A 487 20.11 2.12 -14.83
C ALA A 487 18.62 2.10 -15.18
N LEU A 488 18.26 1.28 -16.16
CA LEU A 488 16.87 1.08 -16.59
C LEU A 488 16.44 -0.35 -16.29
N ARG A 489 15.20 -0.49 -15.81
CA ARG A 489 14.53 -1.79 -15.66
C ARG A 489 13.31 -1.83 -16.57
N HIS A 490 13.34 -2.74 -17.52
CA HIS A 490 12.19 -3.04 -18.37
C HIS A 490 11.45 -4.27 -17.82
N VAL A 491 10.14 -4.21 -17.74
CA VAL A 491 9.29 -5.35 -17.38
C VAL A 491 8.34 -5.60 -18.53
N ILE A 492 8.36 -6.82 -19.08
CA ILE A 492 7.39 -7.29 -20.05
C ILE A 492 6.60 -8.41 -19.39
N PHE A 493 5.28 -8.25 -19.23
CA PHE A 493 4.42 -9.35 -18.82
C PHE A 493 3.73 -9.91 -20.07
N ILE A 494 4.04 -11.17 -20.37
CA ILE A 494 3.41 -11.94 -21.43
C ILE A 494 2.32 -12.76 -20.75
N ARG A 495 1.08 -12.34 -20.95
CA ARG A 495 -0.08 -12.94 -20.29
C ARG A 495 -0.28 -14.39 -20.75
N PRO A 496 -0.70 -15.28 -19.84
CA PRO A 496 -1.11 -14.98 -18.47
C PRO A 496 0.00 -15.09 -17.42
N SER A 497 1.20 -15.59 -17.71
CA SER A 497 2.06 -16.09 -16.63
C SER A 497 3.56 -15.83 -16.72
N CYS A 498 4.13 -15.31 -17.81
CA CYS A 498 5.58 -15.14 -17.87
C CYS A 498 6.00 -13.66 -17.91
N PHE A 499 6.99 -13.32 -17.08
CA PHE A 499 7.59 -11.99 -17.00
C PHE A 499 9.00 -12.02 -17.58
N ILE A 500 9.37 -11.00 -18.34
CA ILE A 500 10.75 -10.75 -18.76
C ILE A 500 11.19 -9.45 -18.10
N ILE A 501 12.19 -9.54 -17.21
CA ILE A 501 12.80 -8.42 -16.51
C ILE A 501 14.14 -8.14 -17.15
N ILE A 502 14.34 -6.92 -17.66
CA ILE A 502 15.58 -6.49 -18.30
C ILE A 502 16.19 -5.38 -17.48
N ASP A 503 17.24 -5.70 -16.73
CA ASP A 503 18.10 -4.71 -16.09
C ASP A 503 19.23 -4.32 -17.03
N ASP A 504 19.27 -3.05 -17.41
CA ASP A 504 20.28 -2.48 -18.29
C ASP A 504 21.07 -1.40 -17.56
N VAL A 505 22.17 -1.82 -16.94
CA VAL A 505 22.98 -0.99 -16.06
C VAL A 505 24.36 -0.74 -16.65
N ILE A 506 24.78 0.52 -16.70
CA ILE A 506 26.14 0.94 -17.06
C ILE A 506 26.62 1.90 -15.98
N LYS A 507 27.66 1.51 -15.26
CA LYS A 507 28.30 2.39 -14.27
C LYS A 507 29.12 3.48 -14.94
N ASP A 508 30.10 3.07 -15.73
CA ASP A 508 31.01 3.91 -16.51
C ASP A 508 31.67 3.04 -17.61
N ASP A 509 32.78 3.49 -18.19
CA ASP A 509 33.51 2.79 -19.26
C ASP A 509 34.47 1.68 -18.79
N GLN A 510 34.45 1.32 -17.49
CA GLN A 510 35.28 0.27 -16.91
C GLN A 510 34.50 -1.02 -16.61
N PRO A 511 35.18 -2.18 -16.54
CA PRO A 511 34.55 -3.41 -16.08
C PRO A 511 34.23 -3.41 -14.58
N HIS A 512 32.98 -3.69 -14.23
CA HIS A 512 32.45 -3.79 -12.86
C HIS A 512 31.77 -5.12 -12.57
N ARG A 513 31.67 -5.49 -11.30
CA ARG A 513 30.89 -6.65 -10.88
C ARG A 513 29.43 -6.23 -10.73
N TYR A 514 28.55 -6.83 -11.53
CA TYR A 514 27.11 -6.66 -11.43
C TYR A 514 26.47 -7.92 -10.84
N GLU A 515 25.59 -7.73 -9.87
CA GLU A 515 24.90 -8.80 -9.15
C GLU A 515 23.40 -8.46 -9.01
N LEU A 516 22.53 -9.25 -9.63
CA LEU A 516 21.09 -9.16 -9.44
C LEU A 516 20.68 -9.89 -8.16
N LEU A 517 20.01 -9.19 -7.25
CA LEU A 517 19.41 -9.79 -6.06
C LEU A 517 17.97 -10.19 -6.36
N LEU A 518 17.57 -11.39 -5.95
CA LEU A 518 16.16 -11.82 -5.93
C LEU A 518 15.81 -12.30 -4.53
N HIS A 519 14.97 -11.53 -3.85
CA HIS A 519 14.46 -11.83 -2.51
C HIS A 519 13.24 -12.73 -2.57
N SER A 520 13.12 -13.64 -1.61
CA SER A 520 11.95 -14.52 -1.44
C SER A 520 11.36 -14.34 -0.05
N ASP A 521 10.10 -14.75 0.13
CA ASP A 521 9.39 -14.70 1.42
C ASP A 521 10.03 -15.62 2.49
N ARG A 522 10.69 -16.68 2.04
CA ARG A 522 11.38 -17.70 2.84
C ARG A 522 12.60 -18.24 2.12
N HIS A 523 13.46 -18.98 2.83
CA HIS A 523 14.57 -19.68 2.18
C HIS A 523 14.04 -20.73 1.21
N ARG A 524 14.14 -20.43 -0.08
CA ARG A 524 13.72 -21.33 -1.16
C ARG A 524 14.93 -22.05 -1.75
N GLN A 525 14.73 -23.31 -2.12
CA GLN A 525 15.71 -24.05 -2.89
C GLN A 525 15.69 -23.58 -4.34
N VAL A 526 16.87 -23.35 -4.92
CA VAL A 526 17.03 -23.03 -6.34
C VAL A 526 17.90 -24.11 -6.99
N ASP A 527 17.28 -24.93 -7.85
CA ASP A 527 17.95 -26.02 -8.57
C ASP A 527 18.43 -25.52 -9.94
N GLU A 528 19.69 -25.79 -10.30
CA GLU A 528 20.15 -25.60 -11.68
C GLU A 528 19.62 -26.76 -12.56
N LEU A 529 18.86 -26.42 -13.59
CA LEU A 529 18.32 -27.38 -14.57
C LEU A 529 19.28 -27.56 -15.74
N SER A 530 19.79 -26.44 -16.24
CA SER A 530 20.84 -26.34 -17.25
C SER A 530 21.52 -24.97 -17.13
N VAL A 531 22.57 -24.74 -17.91
CA VAL A 531 23.23 -23.43 -17.98
C VAL A 531 22.19 -22.34 -18.26
N GLY A 532 22.10 -21.35 -17.37
CA GLY A 532 21.17 -20.22 -17.47
C GLY A 532 19.73 -20.52 -17.03
N GLN A 533 19.36 -21.78 -16.74
CA GLN A 533 18.01 -22.17 -16.32
C GLN A 533 18.01 -22.74 -14.90
N TYR A 534 17.20 -22.13 -14.05
CA TYR A 534 17.07 -22.49 -12.65
C TYR A 534 15.60 -22.65 -12.26
N MET A 535 15.35 -23.48 -11.25
CA MET A 535 14.03 -23.67 -10.67
C MET A 535 14.02 -23.22 -9.22
N MET A 536 13.27 -22.15 -8.93
CA MET A 536 12.95 -21.81 -7.55
C MET A 536 11.75 -22.64 -7.09
N ARG A 537 11.94 -23.44 -6.04
CA ARG A 537 10.91 -24.33 -5.52
C ARG A 537 9.91 -23.61 -4.61
N GLY A 538 8.64 -23.98 -4.71
CA GLY A 538 7.61 -23.65 -3.73
C GLY A 538 6.94 -24.89 -3.13
N GLU A 539 5.93 -24.64 -2.31
CA GLU A 539 5.08 -25.66 -1.71
C GLU A 539 3.93 -26.03 -2.66
N GLU A 540 3.28 -25.04 -3.28
CA GLU A 540 2.14 -25.24 -4.17
C GLU A 540 2.48 -25.07 -5.67
N ALA A 541 3.51 -24.27 -5.97
CA ALA A 541 3.96 -23.97 -7.32
C ALA A 541 5.48 -23.76 -7.35
N ASP A 542 6.07 -23.86 -8.54
CA ASP A 542 7.48 -23.57 -8.78
C ASP A 542 7.63 -22.35 -9.70
N MET A 543 8.84 -21.78 -9.80
CA MET A 543 9.13 -20.68 -10.73
C MET A 543 10.39 -20.97 -11.54
N LEU A 544 10.25 -20.99 -12.87
CA LEU A 544 11.38 -20.97 -13.79
C LEU A 544 12.06 -19.62 -13.74
N ILE A 545 13.37 -19.63 -13.56
CA ILE A 545 14.25 -18.48 -13.72
C ILE A 545 15.19 -18.80 -14.88
N HIS A 546 15.05 -18.08 -16.00
CA HIS A 546 15.91 -18.24 -17.17
C HIS A 546 16.66 -16.95 -17.50
N PHE A 547 17.98 -17.00 -17.64
CA PHE A 547 18.80 -15.87 -18.04
C PHE A 547 19.09 -15.93 -19.55
N ALA A 548 18.41 -15.09 -20.33
CA ALA A 548 18.72 -14.89 -21.74
C ALA A 548 19.98 -14.04 -21.93
N ALA A 549 20.28 -13.16 -20.96
CA ALA A 549 21.55 -12.48 -20.81
C ALA A 549 21.82 -12.23 -19.31
N PRO A 550 23.06 -12.38 -18.82
CA PRO A 550 24.11 -13.16 -19.48
C PRO A 550 23.70 -14.64 -19.57
N GLU A 551 24.16 -15.37 -20.58
CA GLU A 551 23.83 -16.81 -20.75
C GLU A 551 24.27 -17.67 -19.55
N GLN A 552 25.25 -17.20 -18.78
CA GLN A 552 25.72 -17.84 -17.57
C GLN A 552 25.81 -16.82 -16.42
N VAL A 553 25.35 -17.24 -15.25
CA VAL A 553 25.45 -16.51 -13.98
C VAL A 553 26.08 -17.39 -12.91
N ASN A 554 26.72 -16.76 -11.94
CA ASN A 554 27.07 -17.40 -10.68
C ASN A 554 25.89 -17.20 -9.71
N ILE A 555 25.40 -18.29 -9.12
CA ILE A 555 24.36 -18.24 -8.09
C ILE A 555 24.96 -18.53 -6.71
N SER A 556 24.61 -17.72 -5.72
CA SER A 556 24.95 -17.98 -4.33
C SER A 556 23.90 -17.43 -3.36
N PRO A 557 23.74 -18.03 -2.17
CA PRO A 557 23.08 -17.35 -1.07
C PRO A 557 23.98 -16.21 -0.55
N PRO A 558 23.45 -15.26 0.26
CA PRO A 558 24.30 -14.35 1.00
C PRO A 558 25.33 -15.08 1.87
N THR A 559 26.46 -14.44 2.09
CA THR A 559 27.44 -14.88 3.10
C THR A 559 27.52 -13.86 4.22
N ARG A 560 28.08 -14.27 5.37
CA ARG A 560 28.28 -13.37 6.50
C ARG A 560 29.17 -12.18 6.13
N GLU A 561 30.19 -12.40 5.31
CA GLU A 561 31.11 -11.36 4.84
C GLU A 561 30.38 -10.34 3.95
N ARG A 562 29.51 -10.82 3.03
CA ARG A 562 28.66 -9.95 2.20
C ARG A 562 27.67 -9.16 3.07
N MET A 563 27.02 -9.81 4.02
CA MET A 563 26.11 -9.13 4.96
C MET A 563 26.84 -8.07 5.79
N GLU A 564 28.08 -8.32 6.22
CA GLU A 564 28.90 -7.32 6.91
C GLU A 564 29.17 -6.09 6.02
N GLN A 565 29.44 -6.29 4.72
CA GLN A 565 29.58 -5.20 3.75
C GLN A 565 28.30 -4.39 3.62
N TYR A 566 27.16 -5.03 3.34
CA TYR A 566 25.88 -4.34 3.16
C TYR A 566 25.43 -3.56 4.41
N LEU A 567 25.77 -4.05 5.59
CA LEU A 567 25.45 -3.38 6.85
C LEU A 567 26.27 -2.12 7.11
N ARG A 568 27.40 -1.90 6.42
CA ARG A 568 28.21 -0.68 6.60
C ARG A 568 27.42 0.56 6.19
N ASP A 569 26.63 0.46 5.13
CA ASP A 569 25.97 1.60 4.50
C ASP A 569 24.70 2.06 5.23
N ILE A 570 24.22 1.23 6.17
CA ILE A 570 23.07 1.58 7.01
C ILE A 570 23.54 2.57 8.09
N PRO A 571 23.01 3.79 8.16
CA PRO A 571 23.48 4.76 9.14
C PRO A 571 23.09 4.35 10.58
N ALA A 572 23.93 4.73 11.55
CA ALA A 572 23.79 4.30 12.95
C ALA A 572 22.47 4.73 13.64
N ASN A 573 21.81 5.77 13.13
CA ASN A 573 20.48 6.20 13.58
C ASN A 573 19.33 5.32 13.06
N ARG A 574 19.59 4.47 12.05
CA ARG A 574 18.64 3.48 11.53
C ARG A 574 18.94 2.09 12.10
N LEU A 575 20.22 1.73 12.23
CA LEU A 575 20.68 0.51 12.90
C LEU A 575 21.99 0.77 13.62
N SER A 576 21.98 0.77 14.95
CA SER A 576 23.20 1.05 15.72
C SER A 576 24.27 -0.02 15.49
N ASP A 577 25.55 0.36 15.58
CA ASP A 577 26.66 -0.57 15.35
C ASP A 577 26.61 -1.80 16.27
N ALA A 578 26.20 -1.61 17.53
CA ALA A 578 25.98 -2.70 18.46
C ALA A 578 24.88 -3.68 17.98
N SER A 579 23.83 -3.16 17.33
CA SER A 579 22.76 -4.00 16.77
C SER A 579 23.21 -4.70 15.49
N LYS A 580 23.99 -4.03 14.63
CA LYS A 580 24.63 -4.67 13.46
C LYS A 580 25.49 -5.85 13.89
N GLN A 581 26.37 -5.65 14.88
CA GLN A 581 27.25 -6.70 15.39
C GLN A 581 26.48 -7.87 16.01
N ARG A 582 25.42 -7.59 16.78
CA ARG A 582 24.54 -8.65 17.31
C ARG A 582 23.86 -9.45 16.19
N TRP A 583 23.39 -8.78 15.14
CA TRP A 583 22.72 -9.45 14.04
C TRP A 583 23.70 -10.28 13.18
N LEU A 584 24.88 -9.73 12.87
CA LEU A 584 25.96 -10.49 12.22
C LEU A 584 26.42 -11.70 13.04
N ALA A 585 26.33 -11.64 14.36
CA ALA A 585 26.64 -12.77 15.24
C ALA A 585 25.54 -13.85 15.22
N SER A 586 24.30 -13.54 14.82
CA SER A 586 23.26 -14.57 14.63
C SER A 586 23.36 -15.30 13.28
N MET A 587 24.09 -14.74 12.31
CA MET A 587 24.24 -15.31 10.95
C MET A 587 25.36 -16.37 10.89
N GLU A 588 25.34 -17.33 11.80
CA GLU A 588 26.31 -18.45 11.80
C GLU A 588 25.93 -19.55 10.81
N ALA A 589 24.66 -19.63 10.44
CA ALA A 589 24.10 -20.63 9.53
C ALA A 589 23.20 -19.96 8.48
N PRO A 590 23.10 -20.51 7.25
CA PRO A 590 22.35 -19.90 6.15
C PRO A 590 20.88 -19.60 6.47
N GLU A 591 20.22 -20.44 7.27
CA GLU A 591 18.82 -20.28 7.70
C GLU A 591 18.56 -19.07 8.61
N ASN A 592 19.62 -18.43 9.12
CA ASN A 592 19.54 -17.21 9.91
C ASN A 592 19.83 -15.95 9.08
N MET A 593 20.15 -16.10 7.80
CA MET A 593 20.38 -14.99 6.88
C MET A 593 19.07 -14.53 6.24
N PRO A 594 18.97 -13.31 5.71
CA PRO A 594 17.81 -12.94 4.90
C PRO A 594 17.65 -13.86 3.68
N PRO A 595 16.42 -14.25 3.33
CA PRO A 595 16.15 -15.20 2.25
C PRO A 595 16.23 -14.55 0.86
N PHE A 596 17.44 -14.45 0.30
CA PHE A 596 17.64 -14.01 -1.08
C PHE A 596 18.74 -14.79 -1.78
N HIS A 597 18.74 -14.72 -3.12
CA HIS A 597 19.77 -15.28 -3.97
C HIS A 597 20.49 -14.15 -4.72
N ILE A 598 21.80 -14.31 -4.87
CA ILE A 598 22.67 -13.41 -5.62
C ILE A 598 22.98 -14.07 -6.96
N PHE A 599 22.62 -13.40 -8.05
CA PHE A 599 22.93 -13.82 -9.42
C PHE A 599 23.96 -12.86 -10.01
N GLY A 600 25.23 -13.27 -9.99
CA GLY A 600 26.35 -12.46 -10.44
C GLY A 600 26.79 -12.78 -11.87
N THR A 601 27.32 -11.78 -12.58
CA THR A 601 28.09 -12.06 -13.80
C THR A 601 29.33 -12.91 -13.46
N PRO A 602 29.77 -13.84 -14.35
CA PRO A 602 30.93 -14.67 -14.08
C PRO A 602 32.22 -13.88 -13.89
N ASP A 603 32.36 -12.81 -14.67
CA ASP A 603 33.48 -11.88 -14.66
C ASP A 603 32.96 -10.43 -14.64
N PRO A 604 33.77 -9.45 -14.22
CA PRO A 604 33.44 -8.03 -14.38
C PRO A 604 33.18 -7.65 -15.84
N ARG A 605 32.22 -6.73 -16.06
CA ARG A 605 31.77 -6.30 -17.40
C ARG A 605 31.58 -4.78 -17.45
N GLU A 606 31.65 -4.17 -18.62
CA GLU A 606 31.33 -2.74 -18.80
C GLU A 606 29.82 -2.49 -18.63
N ARG A 607 28.99 -3.43 -19.08
CA ARG A 607 27.51 -3.37 -19.00
C ARG A 607 26.95 -4.55 -18.21
N GLY A 608 26.19 -4.24 -17.16
CA GLY A 608 25.38 -5.18 -16.40
C GLY A 608 24.02 -5.37 -17.08
N LEU A 609 23.97 -6.26 -18.08
CA LEU A 609 22.73 -6.61 -18.77
C LEU A 609 22.19 -7.94 -18.24
N PHE A 610 21.06 -7.89 -17.53
CA PHE A 610 20.32 -9.08 -17.11
C PHE A 610 18.97 -9.11 -17.83
N MET A 611 18.77 -10.02 -18.78
CA MET A 611 17.45 -10.33 -19.34
C MET A 611 16.97 -11.65 -18.71
N THR A 612 16.13 -11.53 -17.70
CA THR A 612 15.70 -12.62 -16.82
C THR A 612 14.22 -12.93 -17.06
N LEU A 613 13.91 -14.17 -17.43
CA LEU A 613 12.53 -14.64 -17.49
C LEU A 613 12.13 -15.28 -16.16
N LEU A 614 10.99 -14.85 -15.65
CA LEU A 614 10.33 -15.39 -14.46
C LEU A 614 8.99 -15.97 -14.91
N CYS A 615 8.92 -17.30 -15.07
CA CYS A 615 7.70 -17.99 -15.43
C CYS A 615 7.27 -18.92 -14.27
N PRO A 616 6.35 -18.49 -13.38
CA PRO A 616 5.68 -19.38 -12.43
C PRO A 616 4.94 -20.51 -13.15
N VAL A 617 4.92 -21.69 -12.54
CA VAL A 617 4.30 -22.92 -13.06
C VAL A 617 3.61 -23.66 -11.91
N GLN A 618 2.36 -24.07 -12.12
CA GLN A 618 1.64 -24.87 -11.13
C GLN A 618 2.29 -26.25 -10.96
N SER A 619 2.23 -26.80 -9.75
CA SER A 619 2.76 -28.14 -9.49
C SER A 619 2.08 -29.19 -10.38
N GLY A 620 2.89 -29.93 -11.14
CA GLY A 620 2.42 -30.98 -12.05
C GLY A 620 2.14 -30.53 -13.49
N GLU A 621 2.20 -29.23 -13.79
CA GLU A 621 2.19 -28.75 -15.17
C GLU A 621 3.57 -28.89 -15.83
N PRO A 622 3.62 -29.11 -17.16
CA PRO A 622 4.89 -29.14 -17.87
C PRO A 622 5.53 -27.75 -17.84
N MET A 623 6.85 -27.72 -17.68
CA MET A 623 7.62 -26.49 -17.75
C MET A 623 7.48 -25.85 -19.13
N PRO A 624 7.30 -24.51 -19.22
CA PRO A 624 7.46 -23.82 -20.48
C PRO A 624 8.90 -24.00 -20.96
N SER A 625 9.08 -24.46 -22.20
CA SER A 625 10.36 -24.34 -22.88
C SER A 625 10.59 -22.88 -23.21
N VAL A 626 11.81 -22.46 -22.95
CA VAL A 626 12.31 -21.13 -23.25
C VAL A 626 13.56 -21.29 -24.08
N ASP A 627 13.57 -20.66 -25.25
CA ASP A 627 14.77 -20.52 -26.07
C ASP A 627 15.25 -19.07 -26.03
N SER A 628 16.55 -18.86 -26.01
CA SER A 628 17.12 -17.52 -26.00
C SER A 628 18.46 -17.48 -26.72
N GLY A 629 18.78 -16.31 -27.26
CA GLY A 629 20.08 -16.10 -27.88
C GLY A 629 20.27 -14.66 -28.30
N SER A 630 21.35 -14.41 -29.04
CA SER A 630 21.64 -13.09 -29.61
C SER A 630 21.53 -13.11 -31.12
N LEU A 631 20.79 -12.17 -31.70
CA LEU A 631 20.59 -12.03 -33.13
C LEU A 631 20.52 -10.56 -33.52
N ASP A 632 21.33 -10.17 -34.51
CA ASP A 632 21.36 -8.82 -35.09
C ASP A 632 21.44 -7.66 -34.07
N GLY A 633 22.30 -7.80 -33.05
CA GLY A 633 22.47 -6.78 -32.01
C GLY A 633 21.29 -6.71 -31.03
N ALA A 634 20.47 -7.75 -30.95
CA ALA A 634 19.44 -7.92 -29.94
C ALA A 634 19.60 -9.22 -29.16
N VAL A 635 19.28 -9.17 -27.87
CA VAL A 635 19.05 -10.38 -27.04
C VAL A 635 17.60 -10.79 -27.24
N THR A 636 17.37 -12.09 -27.39
CA THR A 636 16.07 -12.67 -27.77
C THR A 636 15.64 -13.72 -26.76
N ALA A 637 14.35 -13.79 -26.49
CA ALA A 637 13.74 -14.88 -25.73
C ALA A 637 12.42 -15.30 -26.37
N THR A 638 12.23 -16.59 -26.58
CA THR A 638 11.05 -17.20 -27.18
C THR A 638 10.44 -18.19 -26.20
N LEU A 639 9.15 -18.03 -25.91
CA LEU A 639 8.36 -18.93 -25.08
C LEU A 639 7.67 -20.00 -25.93
N ASP A 640 7.42 -21.16 -25.31
CA ASP A 640 6.48 -22.15 -25.82
C ASP A 640 5.13 -21.52 -26.14
N GLY A 641 4.65 -21.72 -27.37
CA GLY A 641 3.48 -21.04 -27.92
C GLY A 641 3.79 -19.93 -28.93
N GLY A 642 5.07 -19.60 -29.14
CA GLY A 642 5.52 -18.74 -30.23
C GLY A 642 5.59 -17.26 -29.91
N ALA A 643 5.49 -16.88 -28.63
CA ALA A 643 5.74 -15.52 -28.20
C ALA A 643 7.25 -15.26 -28.15
N THR A 644 7.74 -14.26 -28.88
CA THR A 644 9.15 -13.88 -28.88
C THR A 644 9.31 -12.42 -28.51
N VAL A 645 10.31 -12.11 -27.68
CA VAL A 645 10.73 -10.77 -27.30
C VAL A 645 12.17 -10.53 -27.70
N TRP A 646 12.44 -9.35 -28.26
CA TRP A 646 13.75 -8.83 -28.63
C TRP A 646 14.05 -7.59 -27.82
N PHE A 647 15.24 -7.54 -27.23
CA PHE A 647 15.80 -6.35 -26.60
C PHE A 647 17.01 -5.86 -27.40
N ASN A 648 16.89 -4.66 -27.97
CA ASN A 648 17.87 -4.08 -28.86
C ASN A 648 19.05 -3.49 -28.08
N THR A 649 20.15 -4.22 -28.01
CA THR A 649 21.30 -3.81 -27.21
C THR A 649 22.14 -2.72 -27.87
N ASP A 650 22.06 -2.61 -29.19
CA ASP A 650 22.93 -1.76 -30.02
C ASP A 650 22.24 -0.46 -30.49
N GLY A 651 20.91 -0.36 -30.32
CA GLY A 651 20.11 0.77 -30.81
C GLY A 651 20.06 0.86 -32.34
N LYS A 652 20.29 -0.26 -33.04
CA LYS A 652 20.27 -0.35 -34.51
C LYS A 652 18.99 -1.03 -34.97
N THR A 653 18.72 -1.00 -36.28
CA THR A 653 17.61 -1.79 -36.84
C THR A 653 17.88 -3.28 -36.67
N ILE A 654 16.94 -3.99 -36.06
CA ILE A 654 16.84 -5.44 -36.03
C ILE A 654 16.17 -5.89 -37.32
N SER A 655 16.81 -6.80 -38.06
CA SER A 655 16.31 -7.35 -39.32
C SER A 655 16.43 -8.88 -39.31
N VAL A 656 15.33 -9.54 -38.96
CA VAL A 656 15.24 -11.01 -38.86
C VAL A 656 14.07 -11.52 -39.71
N PRO A 657 14.02 -12.81 -40.10
CA PRO A 657 12.91 -13.31 -40.90
C PRO A 657 11.56 -13.02 -40.25
N GLY A 658 10.72 -12.22 -40.93
CA GLY A 658 9.39 -11.83 -40.44
C GLY A 658 9.34 -10.57 -39.58
N LEU A 659 10.47 -9.95 -39.22
CA LEU A 659 10.53 -8.73 -38.41
C LEU A 659 11.63 -7.76 -38.88
N GLU A 660 11.27 -6.50 -39.09
CA GLU A 660 12.20 -5.38 -39.27
C GLU A 660 11.78 -4.22 -38.36
N THR A 661 12.60 -3.85 -37.37
CA THR A 661 12.27 -2.78 -36.43
C THR A 661 13.48 -2.08 -35.84
N ASP A 662 13.33 -0.83 -35.43
CA ASP A 662 14.31 -0.09 -34.62
C ASP A 662 13.91 0.04 -33.14
N ALA A 663 12.86 -0.68 -32.71
CA ALA A 663 12.37 -0.63 -31.34
C ALA A 663 13.46 -1.01 -30.31
N THR A 664 13.43 -0.37 -29.14
CA THR A 664 14.25 -0.75 -27.98
C THR A 664 13.84 -2.12 -27.45
N VAL A 665 12.52 -2.34 -27.33
CA VAL A 665 11.89 -3.61 -26.99
C VAL A 665 10.85 -3.93 -28.05
N CYS A 666 10.89 -5.14 -28.59
CA CYS A 666 9.89 -5.66 -29.51
C CYS A 666 9.35 -6.98 -28.98
N GLY A 667 8.04 -7.22 -29.07
CA GLY A 667 7.40 -8.49 -28.75
C GLY A 667 6.40 -8.89 -29.82
N LEU A 668 6.31 -10.17 -30.16
CA LEU A 668 5.34 -10.75 -31.09
C LEU A 668 4.76 -12.03 -30.50
N ALA A 669 3.45 -12.28 -30.62
CA ALA A 669 2.87 -13.60 -30.39
C ALA A 669 1.64 -13.89 -31.28
N GLY A 670 1.65 -15.04 -31.99
CA GLY A 670 0.56 -15.61 -32.81
C GLY A 670 0.30 -14.95 -34.18
N ASP A 671 -0.05 -15.77 -35.20
CA ASP A 671 -0.13 -15.42 -36.63
C ASP A 671 -0.97 -14.19 -37.01
N ALA A 672 -0.45 -13.38 -37.96
CA ALA A 672 -1.09 -12.37 -38.81
C ALA A 672 -2.44 -11.82 -38.30
N GLY A 673 -2.34 -10.91 -37.34
CA GLY A 673 -3.43 -10.30 -36.56
C GLY A 673 -3.13 -10.32 -35.05
N GLY A 674 -2.16 -11.15 -34.65
CA GLY A 674 -1.67 -11.36 -33.28
C GLY A 674 -0.97 -10.17 -32.65
N GLY A 675 -0.87 -10.24 -31.32
CA GLY A 675 -0.46 -9.11 -30.50
C GLY A 675 1.02 -8.80 -30.62
N TRP A 676 1.35 -7.53 -30.51
CA TRP A 676 2.72 -7.05 -30.63
C TRP A 676 2.98 -5.86 -29.70
N LEU A 677 4.22 -5.77 -29.28
CA LEU A 677 4.79 -4.68 -28.48
C LEU A 677 5.93 -4.09 -29.29
N ALA A 678 5.98 -2.76 -29.42
CA ALA A 678 7.13 -2.05 -29.96
C ALA A 678 7.34 -0.78 -29.16
N VAL A 679 8.52 -0.63 -28.56
CA VAL A 679 8.86 0.46 -27.63
C VAL A 679 9.89 1.38 -28.25
N ASP A 680 9.70 2.70 -28.10
CA ASP A 680 10.56 3.76 -28.65
C ASP A 680 10.85 3.59 -30.15
N CYS A 681 9.91 3.08 -30.93
CA CYS A 681 10.15 2.72 -32.32
C CYS A 681 9.78 3.85 -33.30
N THR A 682 10.56 3.99 -34.38
CA THR A 682 10.18 4.80 -35.55
C THR A 682 9.76 3.96 -36.75
N ARG A 683 10.16 2.69 -36.75
CA ARG A 683 9.77 1.71 -37.75
C ARG A 683 9.56 0.34 -37.11
N PHE A 684 8.44 -0.27 -37.43
CA PHE A 684 8.11 -1.63 -37.08
C PHE A 684 7.43 -2.29 -38.28
N ALA A 685 7.93 -3.43 -38.72
CA ALA A 685 7.32 -4.23 -39.76
C ALA A 685 7.35 -5.70 -39.36
N ALA A 686 6.18 -6.30 -39.16
CA ALA A 686 6.03 -7.71 -38.84
C ALA A 686 4.73 -8.26 -39.46
N ASP A 687 4.77 -9.50 -39.97
CA ASP A 687 3.59 -10.22 -40.48
C ASP A 687 2.68 -9.42 -41.45
N GLY A 688 3.30 -8.65 -42.35
CA GLY A 688 2.59 -7.85 -43.35
C GLY A 688 2.01 -6.53 -42.84
N ILE A 689 2.21 -6.23 -41.56
CA ILE A 689 1.89 -4.95 -40.92
C ILE A 689 3.14 -4.08 -40.92
N GLU A 690 2.99 -2.80 -41.27
CA GLU A 690 4.07 -1.81 -41.14
C GLU A 690 3.55 -0.57 -40.39
N MET A 691 4.26 -0.18 -39.34
CA MET A 691 4.10 1.09 -38.65
C MET A 691 5.36 1.94 -38.86
N THR A 692 5.16 3.19 -39.24
CA THR A 692 6.23 4.20 -39.30
C THR A 692 5.80 5.47 -38.60
N SER A 693 6.72 6.13 -37.91
CA SER A 693 6.45 7.38 -37.21
C SER A 693 7.57 8.39 -37.42
N ALA A 694 7.24 9.67 -37.31
CA ALA A 694 8.23 10.75 -37.48
C ALA A 694 9.15 10.92 -36.25
N ARG A 695 8.78 10.32 -35.12
CA ARG A 695 9.44 10.35 -33.81
C ARG A 695 9.12 9.04 -33.09
N PRO A 696 9.99 8.56 -32.18
CA PRO A 696 9.74 7.35 -31.40
C PRO A 696 8.34 7.31 -30.79
N VAL A 697 7.66 6.18 -30.98
CA VAL A 697 6.35 5.85 -30.40
C VAL A 697 6.46 4.46 -29.79
N SER A 698 5.83 4.29 -28.64
CA SER A 698 5.67 2.99 -28.02
C SER A 698 4.22 2.54 -28.14
N ILE A 699 3.99 1.28 -28.47
CA ILE A 699 2.66 0.74 -28.70
C ILE A 699 2.60 -0.73 -28.29
N ALA A 700 1.52 -1.11 -27.63
CA ALA A 700 1.17 -2.49 -27.33
C ALA A 700 -0.23 -2.75 -27.85
N LEU A 701 -0.40 -3.79 -28.67
CA LEU A 701 -1.69 -4.19 -29.24
C LEU A 701 -1.93 -5.68 -29.06
N CYS A 702 -3.19 -6.04 -28.84
CA CYS A 702 -3.71 -7.38 -28.97
C CYS A 702 -5.04 -7.29 -29.72
N ALA A 703 -5.20 -8.05 -30.81
CA ALA A 703 -6.40 -8.04 -31.66
C ALA A 703 -6.87 -6.62 -32.07
N GLY A 704 -5.90 -5.72 -32.37
CA GLY A 704 -6.16 -4.35 -32.78
C GLY A 704 -6.51 -3.37 -31.65
N THR A 705 -6.50 -3.80 -30.38
CA THR A 705 -6.75 -2.93 -29.21
C THR A 705 -5.57 -2.92 -28.25
N GLY A 706 -5.34 -1.79 -27.59
CA GLY A 706 -4.31 -1.68 -26.56
C GLY A 706 -3.98 -0.22 -26.27
N GLN A 707 -2.70 0.09 -26.10
CA GLN A 707 -2.25 1.43 -25.75
C GLN A 707 -1.09 1.91 -26.62
N VAL A 708 -1.05 3.22 -26.82
CA VAL A 708 0.04 3.93 -27.50
C VAL A 708 0.52 5.08 -26.63
N GLN A 709 1.82 5.30 -26.60
CA GLN A 709 2.46 6.40 -25.88
C GLN A 709 3.44 7.14 -26.81
N ALA A 710 3.37 8.47 -26.77
CA ALA A 710 4.30 9.35 -27.45
C ALA A 710 4.77 10.47 -26.52
N THR A 711 6.07 10.76 -26.49
CA THR A 711 6.63 11.86 -25.67
C THR A 711 6.26 13.25 -26.21
N ALA A 712 5.96 13.34 -27.50
CA ALA A 712 5.51 14.55 -28.16
C ALA A 712 4.56 14.19 -29.31
N GLU A 713 3.73 15.16 -29.73
CA GLU A 713 2.88 14.99 -30.90
C GLU A 713 3.71 14.53 -32.11
N THR A 714 3.22 13.48 -32.79
CA THR A 714 3.90 12.86 -33.93
C THR A 714 2.91 12.31 -34.95
N THR A 715 3.39 12.16 -36.19
CA THR A 715 2.62 11.53 -37.26
C THR A 715 2.98 10.05 -37.32
N VAL A 716 1.96 9.19 -37.35
CA VAL A 716 2.12 7.74 -37.42
C VAL A 716 1.34 7.21 -38.62
N SER A 717 1.99 6.37 -39.41
CA SER A 717 1.40 5.69 -40.55
C SER A 717 1.36 4.20 -40.30
N PHE A 718 0.17 3.61 -40.43
CA PHE A 718 -0.06 2.17 -40.37
C PHE A 718 -0.36 1.68 -41.79
N ARG A 719 0.27 0.59 -42.21
CA ARG A 719 0.09 -0.05 -43.53
C ARG A 719 -0.13 -1.55 -43.38
N GLY A 720 -0.89 -2.14 -44.30
CA GLY A 720 -1.03 -3.60 -44.45
C GLY A 720 -2.03 -4.25 -43.48
N MET A 721 -2.51 -3.47 -42.51
CA MET A 721 -3.67 -3.77 -41.69
C MET A 721 -4.91 -3.39 -42.51
N SER A 722 -5.95 -4.22 -42.62
CA SER A 722 -7.19 -3.87 -43.33
C SER A 722 -8.01 -2.84 -42.55
N VAL A 723 -7.38 -1.72 -42.18
CA VAL A 723 -7.85 -0.74 -41.21
C VAL A 723 -8.53 0.42 -41.90
N ASP A 724 -9.79 0.65 -41.54
CA ASP A 724 -10.64 1.73 -42.01
C ASP A 724 -10.55 3.01 -41.16
N GLY A 725 -10.04 2.90 -39.93
CA GLY A 725 -9.92 4.02 -39.00
C GLY A 725 -9.09 3.68 -37.76
N ILE A 726 -8.69 4.72 -37.03
CA ILE A 726 -7.97 4.60 -35.75
C ILE A 726 -8.75 5.38 -34.71
N GLU A 727 -9.17 4.72 -33.64
CA GLU A 727 -9.77 5.35 -32.48
C GLU A 727 -8.71 5.57 -31.41
N LEU A 728 -8.75 6.72 -30.75
CA LEU A 728 -7.88 7.11 -29.65
C LEU A 728 -8.73 7.65 -28.50
N GLY A 729 -8.67 7.03 -27.32
CA GLY A 729 -9.52 7.40 -26.17
C GLY A 729 -11.02 7.36 -26.49
N GLY A 730 -11.44 6.45 -27.37
CA GLY A 730 -12.83 6.31 -27.83
C GLY A 730 -13.27 7.30 -28.93
N ALA A 731 -12.38 8.17 -29.42
CA ALA A 731 -12.66 9.09 -30.51
C ALA A 731 -11.96 8.68 -31.81
N MET A 732 -12.71 8.64 -32.92
CA MET A 732 -12.13 8.38 -34.25
C MET A 732 -11.21 9.52 -34.67
N LEU A 733 -9.98 9.21 -35.04
CA LEU A 733 -9.01 10.18 -35.54
C LEU A 733 -9.29 10.51 -37.02
N GLU A 734 -9.21 11.80 -37.34
CA GLU A 734 -9.24 12.26 -38.73
C GLU A 734 -7.92 11.90 -39.44
N PRO A 735 -7.95 11.13 -40.54
CA PRO A 735 -6.73 10.76 -41.27
C PRO A 735 -6.08 11.99 -41.91
N LEU A 736 -4.77 12.16 -41.70
CA LEU A 736 -3.96 13.14 -42.44
C LEU A 736 -3.79 12.72 -43.90
N ARG A 737 -3.65 11.41 -44.12
CA ARG A 737 -3.57 10.76 -45.44
C ARG A 737 -4.21 9.38 -45.34
N ARG A 738 -4.89 8.98 -46.42
CA ARG A 738 -5.48 7.65 -46.55
C ARG A 738 -5.28 7.14 -47.97
N ASN A 739 -4.64 5.99 -48.08
CA ASN A 739 -4.46 5.23 -49.31
C ASN A 739 -5.19 3.89 -49.19
N ALA A 740 -5.18 3.07 -50.24
CA ALA A 740 -5.85 1.76 -50.24
C ALA A 740 -5.28 0.78 -49.20
N ASP A 741 -4.00 0.95 -48.81
CA ASP A 741 -3.24 0.04 -47.96
C ASP A 741 -2.68 0.70 -46.70
N ALA A 742 -2.88 2.02 -46.52
CA ALA A 742 -2.25 2.77 -45.44
C ALA A 742 -3.10 3.93 -44.93
N ILE A 743 -3.05 4.14 -43.62
CA ILE A 743 -3.68 5.27 -42.92
C ILE A 743 -2.61 6.02 -42.12
N THR A 744 -2.57 7.34 -42.27
CA THR A 744 -1.66 8.21 -41.53
C THR A 744 -2.46 9.12 -40.63
N VAL A 745 -2.19 9.09 -39.33
CA VAL A 745 -2.85 9.89 -38.30
C VAL A 745 -1.85 10.70 -37.49
N ARG A 746 -2.37 11.63 -36.69
CA ARG A 746 -1.61 12.39 -35.70
C ARG A 746 -1.89 11.82 -34.33
N ILE A 747 -0.84 11.39 -33.64
CA ILE A 747 -0.92 10.93 -32.25
C ILE A 747 -0.41 12.07 -31.35
N PRO A 748 -1.23 12.55 -30.41
CA PRO A 748 -0.82 13.57 -29.43
C PRO A 748 0.19 13.01 -28.43
N ALA A 749 0.83 13.89 -27.68
CA ALA A 749 1.69 13.48 -26.56
C ALA A 749 0.87 12.78 -25.45
N GLY A 750 1.55 11.94 -24.67
CA GLY A 750 0.96 11.17 -23.57
C GLY A 750 0.60 9.74 -23.96
N ARG A 751 0.02 9.02 -23.00
CA ARG A 751 -0.49 7.66 -23.17
C ARG A 751 -2.00 7.68 -23.46
N HIS A 752 -2.41 6.87 -24.42
CA HIS A 752 -3.80 6.80 -24.87
C HIS A 752 -4.20 5.36 -25.19
N ASP A 753 -5.44 5.01 -24.89
CA ASP A 753 -6.05 3.78 -25.40
C ASP A 753 -6.23 3.91 -26.91
N VAL A 754 -5.86 2.88 -27.66
CA VAL A 754 -5.92 2.86 -29.12
C VAL A 754 -6.68 1.64 -29.60
N ARG A 755 -7.49 1.83 -30.65
CA ARG A 755 -8.17 0.76 -31.37
C ARG A 755 -8.04 0.95 -32.87
N LEU A 756 -7.59 -0.10 -33.55
CA LEU A 756 -7.57 -0.20 -34.99
C LEU A 756 -8.92 -0.74 -35.46
N VAL A 757 -9.61 0.02 -36.30
CA VAL A 757 -10.96 -0.32 -36.77
C VAL A 757 -10.85 -0.96 -38.14
N ASP A 758 -11.22 -2.23 -38.26
CA ASP A 758 -11.18 -2.96 -39.52
C ASP A 758 -12.24 -2.49 -40.53
N ALA A 759 -11.92 -2.68 -41.81
CA ALA A 759 -12.85 -2.49 -42.91
C ALA A 759 -13.96 -3.56 -42.87
N ARG A 760 -15.23 -3.11 -42.87
CA ARG A 760 -16.40 -3.99 -42.86
C ARG A 760 -16.70 -4.61 -44.21
#